data_AF-A0A9Q7XJG7-F1
#
_entry.id   AF-A0A9Q7XJG7-F1
#
_cell.length_a   1.000
_cell.length_b   1.000
_cell.length_c   1.000
_cell.angle_alpha   90.00
_cell.angle_beta   90.00
_cell.angle_gamma   90.00
#
_symmetry.space_group_name_H-M   'P 1'
#
loop_
_entity.id
_entity.type
_entity.pdbx_description
1 polymer ?
#
loop_
_entity_poly.entity_id
_entity_poly.type
_entity_poly.pdbx_seq_one_letter_code
_entity_poly.pdbx_strand_id
1 'polypeptide(L)'
;MASRDYGRPSTDDHPEDRPLLPNQTTESGSTANQSLFARIKRHLSTTFAPLAKPEDLRPLERFLVILSVALLLLAAIFIGLFAGSQYKLAHRPASPAPVPGPGNPNPDPPEGDICTSKDCVLAASELLRSIDETVNPCDDFYAFATNNWLKAHPTPADAGLFGTGQYVLAENAKIIRQIIDDAPSAQALELEASKGNSLTDGQVEADKRNLAKLKGYYESCIDTKAQDKLGSKPLLDVLDHLRTLFEAHDAKDLNTDFEVSDERVEVSRFHVQPDETEKPVPPNQPPGRSPKPHPPHESPRPAPPSGKRQKGLTEALAWAHSRGLPAFFELNIDGDAVKDPTAATPWFFPSGLGLPDQAYYEDKDEIEFYKKVVSQGLRTYDEEAKHKSDEHVSKKKETKKGKKDKKNKKGKKSRPALAPFADQVVEFERLLADITPDSEEIYDPVASYNPVNSTTLPYMFASISWSAYFSALTVRTPKRVILASPRFVTSLDALISRTKSEVLEAYIVWTAIRELGTALGPSVKLRAAAERLERYTKGVDPDAKEDRKTVCLGDLNAALGFMAGRYFVREAFQGESKKRVEEIIYSVIAAFKSRLPELDWLDEKTRKKAQEKADAIRVMVGYPISPNTTDAVSVANFYADLPVDGKNYFANRLASATRMAKRDWAQVGSKLNSEAWDMFPAEVNAEYSPQGNYILFPAGIMQPPYFHVSWPSYLQRGAFGAVAGHELSHAFDPDGRLYDKDGYLRDWWTEATAHEFQQRQMCLANQYHSYTVSDGKGGVLHLRSNFTKGEDVADAGGLAQSYRAWKDELKQGGEVVESANALLPGLGYTREQLFFIAYGVSWARNIRTSEQVKRIRTDPHSPTKYRVNGVLVNMPEFGDAFGCKAGKDKMAKRKEERCSMW
;
A
#
# COMPACT_ATOMS: atom_id res chain seq x y z
N MET A 1 -39.22 -29.74 45.24
CA MET A 1 -40.49 -30.09 44.55
C MET A 1 -40.11 -30.41 43.11
N ALA A 2 -39.72 -31.65 42.82
CA ALA A 2 -40.57 -32.83 42.59
C ALA A 2 -41.22 -32.75 41.19
N SER A 3 -40.74 -33.54 40.20
CA SER A 3 -41.12 -34.95 39.93
C SER A 3 -42.31 -34.98 38.95
N ARG A 4 -42.34 -35.65 37.78
CA ARG A 4 -42.14 -37.06 37.36
C ARG A 4 -42.21 -37.04 35.81
N ASP A 5 -41.46 -37.74 34.96
CA ASP A 5 -41.06 -39.15 34.83
C ASP A 5 -42.10 -40.10 34.18
N TYR A 6 -41.56 -41.12 33.50
CA TYR A 6 -42.08 -42.20 32.62
C TYR A 6 -41.92 -41.96 31.09
N GLY A 7 -41.15 -42.74 30.33
CA GLY A 7 -40.41 -43.96 30.68
C GLY A 7 -39.43 -44.42 29.57
N ARG A 8 -38.42 -45.16 30.02
CA ARG A 8 -37.34 -45.91 29.31
C ARG A 8 -37.47 -47.39 29.73
N PRO A 9 -36.81 -48.41 29.11
CA PRO A 9 -35.34 -48.65 29.21
C PRO A 9 -34.72 -49.31 27.93
N SER A 10 -33.41 -49.40 27.61
CA SER A 10 -32.20 -50.01 28.25
C SER A 10 -32.36 -51.52 28.54
N THR A 11 -31.47 -52.50 28.25
CA THR A 11 -30.00 -52.65 28.34
C THR A 11 -29.50 -53.96 27.66
N ASP A 12 -28.22 -54.00 27.29
CA ASP A 12 -27.12 -55.02 27.34
C ASP A 12 -27.32 -56.56 27.48
N ASP A 13 -26.40 -57.26 26.77
CA ASP A 13 -25.60 -58.51 27.03
C ASP A 13 -26.22 -59.91 27.37
N HIS A 14 -25.86 -60.90 26.50
CA HIS A 14 -25.60 -62.37 26.66
C HIS A 14 -26.63 -63.29 27.39
N PRO A 15 -26.56 -64.66 27.39
CA PRO A 15 -25.96 -65.70 26.51
C PRO A 15 -26.90 -66.92 26.15
N GLU A 16 -26.36 -67.90 25.42
CA GLU A 16 -26.60 -69.38 25.39
C GLU A 16 -27.95 -70.11 25.07
N ASP A 17 -27.77 -71.15 24.23
CA ASP A 17 -28.37 -72.50 24.15
C ASP A 17 -29.78 -72.85 23.56
N ARG A 18 -29.71 -73.46 22.35
CA ARG A 18 -30.33 -74.71 21.79
C ARG A 18 -31.73 -75.21 22.23
N PRO A 19 -32.55 -75.78 21.30
CA PRO A 19 -32.46 -77.21 20.88
C PRO A 19 -32.64 -77.45 19.35
N LEU A 20 -31.95 -78.39 18.68
CA LEU A 20 -32.20 -79.86 18.55
C LEU A 20 -33.62 -80.19 18.02
N LEU A 21 -33.83 -80.73 16.81
CA LEU A 21 -33.77 -82.16 16.40
C LEU A 21 -34.35 -82.31 14.95
N PRO A 22 -34.26 -83.47 14.25
CA PRO A 22 -33.36 -84.60 14.44
C PRO A 22 -32.65 -85.06 13.14
N ASN A 23 -31.60 -85.84 13.38
CA ASN A 23 -30.88 -86.67 12.42
C ASN A 23 -31.18 -88.13 12.76
N GLN A 24 -31.69 -88.95 11.84
CA GLN A 24 -31.71 -90.44 11.85
C GLN A 24 -32.02 -90.89 10.40
N THR A 25 -31.42 -91.88 9.76
CA THR A 25 -30.45 -92.94 10.13
C THR A 25 -29.97 -93.61 8.83
N THR A 26 -28.65 -93.85 8.76
CA THR A 26 -27.90 -95.01 8.21
C THR A 26 -28.22 -95.65 6.85
N GLU A 27 -27.15 -95.67 6.04
CA GLU A 27 -26.63 -96.77 5.20
C GLU A 27 -27.37 -97.19 3.92
N SER A 28 -26.83 -96.79 2.76
CA SER A 28 -26.02 -97.68 1.89
C SER A 28 -25.82 -97.07 0.48
N GLY A 29 -24.63 -97.26 -0.08
CA GLY A 29 -24.46 -97.49 -1.53
C GLY A 29 -24.53 -96.32 -2.52
N SER A 30 -23.36 -95.76 -2.83
CA SER A 30 -22.88 -95.43 -4.19
C SER A 30 -23.59 -94.36 -5.07
N THR A 31 -22.74 -93.51 -5.66
CA THR A 31 -22.93 -92.74 -6.92
C THR A 31 -23.96 -91.61 -6.95
N ALA A 32 -23.51 -90.36 -6.72
CA ALA A 32 -23.89 -89.16 -7.51
C ALA A 32 -23.27 -87.88 -6.93
N ASN A 33 -22.04 -87.53 -7.33
CA ASN A 33 -21.48 -86.18 -7.13
C ASN A 33 -20.88 -85.66 -8.43
N GLN A 34 -21.71 -85.55 -9.46
CA GLN A 34 -21.38 -84.89 -10.73
C GLN A 34 -22.55 -83.98 -11.14
N SER A 35 -22.56 -82.69 -10.76
CA SER A 35 -23.40 -81.74 -11.51
C SER A 35 -23.07 -80.23 -11.45
N LEU A 36 -22.22 -79.70 -10.56
CA LEU A 36 -21.86 -78.25 -10.59
C LEU A 36 -20.49 -77.98 -11.21
N PHE A 37 -19.43 -78.63 -10.70
CA PHE A 37 -18.10 -78.57 -11.30
C PHE A 37 -18.09 -79.11 -12.73
N ALA A 38 -18.91 -80.14 -13.01
CA ALA A 38 -19.06 -80.66 -14.36
C ALA A 38 -19.72 -79.64 -15.30
N ARG A 39 -20.66 -78.81 -14.83
CA ARG A 39 -21.29 -77.75 -15.62
C ARG A 39 -20.35 -76.58 -15.89
N ILE A 40 -19.62 -76.11 -14.88
CA ILE A 40 -18.64 -75.01 -15.02
C ILE A 40 -17.45 -75.46 -15.89
N LYS A 41 -16.94 -76.67 -15.67
CA LYS A 41 -15.87 -77.25 -16.49
C LYS A 41 -16.31 -77.49 -17.92
N ARG A 42 -17.57 -77.93 -18.15
CA ARG A 42 -18.12 -78.10 -19.50
C ARG A 42 -18.29 -76.74 -20.19
N HIS A 43 -18.75 -75.69 -19.49
CA HIS A 43 -18.87 -74.33 -20.01
C HIS A 43 -17.52 -73.68 -20.34
N LEU A 44 -16.53 -73.78 -19.44
CA LEU A 44 -15.17 -73.31 -19.70
C LEU A 44 -14.52 -74.13 -20.81
N SER A 45 -14.73 -75.44 -20.88
CA SER A 45 -14.16 -76.26 -21.95
C SER A 45 -14.78 -75.97 -23.31
N THR A 46 -16.07 -75.62 -23.41
CA THR A 46 -16.70 -75.30 -24.70
C THR A 46 -16.41 -73.87 -25.16
N THR A 47 -16.33 -72.90 -24.23
CA THR A 47 -15.99 -71.52 -24.55
C THR A 47 -14.51 -71.34 -24.90
N PHE A 48 -13.61 -72.10 -24.26
CA PHE A 48 -12.17 -72.04 -24.50
C PHE A 48 -11.62 -73.20 -25.36
N ALA A 49 -12.45 -74.12 -25.85
CA ALA A 49 -12.04 -75.21 -26.76
C ALA A 49 -11.23 -74.74 -27.99
N PRO A 50 -11.54 -73.61 -28.64
CA PRO A 50 -10.73 -73.11 -29.76
C PRO A 50 -9.33 -72.64 -29.36
N LEU A 51 -9.12 -72.29 -28.08
CA LEU A 51 -7.84 -71.79 -27.55
C LEU A 51 -6.88 -72.94 -27.16
N ALA A 52 -7.35 -74.19 -27.15
CA ALA A 52 -6.53 -75.37 -26.86
C ALA A 52 -5.76 -75.90 -28.10
N LYS A 53 -6.04 -75.35 -29.29
CA LYS A 53 -5.29 -75.61 -30.54
C LYS A 53 -4.83 -74.27 -31.13
N PRO A 54 -3.62 -73.79 -30.79
CA PRO A 54 -3.11 -72.51 -31.28
C PRO A 54 -3.08 -72.41 -32.82
N GLU A 55 -2.97 -73.56 -33.49
CA GLU A 55 -2.94 -73.77 -34.93
C GLU A 55 -4.21 -73.26 -35.66
N ASP A 56 -5.38 -73.33 -35.00
CA ASP A 56 -6.70 -73.12 -35.62
C ASP A 56 -7.25 -71.68 -35.45
N LEU A 57 -6.56 -70.82 -34.70
CA LEU A 57 -6.97 -69.44 -34.47
C LEU A 57 -6.67 -68.56 -35.69
N ARG A 58 -7.66 -67.77 -36.13
CA ARG A 58 -7.44 -66.76 -37.19
C ARG A 58 -6.43 -65.70 -36.72
N PRO A 59 -5.70 -65.03 -37.63
CA PRO A 59 -4.70 -64.03 -37.25
C PRO A 59 -5.24 -62.96 -36.29
N LEU A 60 -6.50 -62.53 -36.48
CA LEU A 60 -7.17 -61.57 -35.60
C LEU A 60 -7.41 -62.14 -34.20
N GLU A 61 -7.80 -63.40 -34.08
CA GLU A 61 -8.07 -64.06 -32.79
C GLU A 61 -6.76 -64.26 -32.01
N ARG A 62 -5.66 -64.62 -32.68
CA ARG A 62 -4.31 -64.65 -32.06
C ARG A 62 -3.89 -63.28 -31.55
N PHE A 63 -4.08 -62.24 -32.36
CA PHE A 63 -3.77 -60.87 -31.97
C PHE A 63 -4.60 -60.43 -30.74
N LEU A 64 -5.90 -60.70 -30.74
CA LEU A 64 -6.79 -60.33 -29.63
C LEU A 64 -6.43 -61.08 -28.34
N VAL A 65 -6.05 -62.35 -28.41
CA VAL A 65 -5.60 -63.12 -27.23
C VAL A 65 -4.31 -62.54 -26.67
N ILE A 66 -3.32 -62.25 -27.53
CA ILE A 66 -2.06 -61.62 -27.12
C ILE A 66 -2.32 -60.24 -26.50
N LEU A 67 -3.18 -59.43 -27.12
CA LEU A 67 -3.56 -58.12 -26.61
C LEU A 67 -4.27 -58.22 -25.26
N SER A 68 -5.17 -59.19 -25.09
CA SER A 68 -5.90 -59.41 -23.83
C SER A 68 -4.94 -59.78 -22.70
N VAL A 69 -3.98 -60.66 -22.97
CA VAL A 69 -2.94 -61.05 -22.00
C VAL A 69 -2.03 -59.87 -21.68
N ALA A 70 -1.62 -59.09 -22.69
CA ALA A 70 -0.81 -57.90 -22.49
C ALA A 70 -1.52 -56.83 -21.64
N LEU A 71 -2.82 -56.60 -21.88
CA LEU A 71 -3.63 -55.67 -21.10
C LEU A 71 -3.86 -56.15 -19.67
N LEU A 72 -4.06 -57.46 -19.46
CA LEU A 72 -4.17 -58.04 -18.11
C LEU A 72 -2.84 -57.93 -17.33
N LEU A 73 -1.71 -58.17 -17.99
CA LEU A 73 -0.39 -57.98 -17.39
C LEU A 73 -0.14 -56.51 -17.04
N LEU A 74 -0.47 -55.57 -17.94
CA LEU A 74 -0.38 -54.14 -17.66
C LEU A 74 -1.28 -53.73 -16.48
N ALA A 75 -2.53 -54.20 -16.44
CA ALA A 75 -3.44 -53.92 -15.33
C ALA A 75 -2.90 -54.46 -14.01
N ALA A 76 -2.36 -55.68 -14.00
CA ALA A 76 -1.74 -56.27 -12.80
C ALA A 76 -0.51 -55.47 -12.35
N ILE A 77 0.32 -55.00 -13.29
CA ILE A 77 1.47 -54.13 -12.99
C ILE A 77 0.99 -52.80 -12.41
N PHE A 78 -0.01 -52.15 -12.99
CA PHE A 78 -0.55 -50.88 -12.47
C PHE A 78 -1.19 -51.05 -11.09
N ILE A 79 -1.93 -52.14 -10.86
CA ILE A 79 -2.49 -52.46 -9.54
C ILE A 79 -1.37 -52.72 -8.54
N GLY A 80 -0.33 -53.47 -8.92
CA GLY A 80 0.84 -53.73 -8.07
C GLY A 80 1.64 -52.45 -7.76
N LEU A 81 1.82 -51.57 -8.74
CA LEU A 81 2.48 -50.27 -8.56
C LEU A 81 1.63 -49.32 -7.71
N PHE A 82 0.32 -49.30 -7.90
CA PHE A 82 -0.60 -48.50 -7.10
C PHE A 82 -0.71 -49.01 -5.67
N ALA A 83 -0.87 -50.33 -5.47
CA ALA A 83 -0.85 -50.94 -4.14
C ALA A 83 0.51 -50.74 -3.46
N GLY A 84 1.61 -50.86 -4.21
CA GLY A 84 2.96 -50.59 -3.72
C GLY A 84 3.19 -49.12 -3.37
N SER A 85 2.62 -48.16 -4.12
CA SER A 85 2.71 -46.74 -3.80
C SER A 85 1.84 -46.38 -2.59
N GLN A 86 0.63 -46.92 -2.51
CA GLN A 86 -0.27 -46.76 -1.36
C GLN A 86 0.34 -47.37 -0.09
N TYR A 87 0.93 -48.56 -0.18
CA TYR A 87 1.64 -49.18 0.94
C TYR A 87 2.85 -48.35 1.38
N LYS A 88 3.65 -47.83 0.43
CA LYS A 88 4.76 -46.92 0.73
C LYS A 88 4.32 -45.57 1.32
N LEU A 89 3.14 -45.07 0.97
CA LEU A 89 2.57 -43.85 1.54
C LEU A 89 2.02 -44.09 2.95
N ALA A 90 1.32 -45.21 3.16
CA ALA A 90 0.72 -45.56 4.44
C ALA A 90 1.74 -46.06 5.48
N HIS A 91 2.87 -46.63 5.05
CA HIS A 91 3.92 -47.20 5.91
C HIS A 91 5.27 -46.51 5.74
N ARG A 92 5.30 -45.28 5.20
CA ARG A 92 6.49 -44.46 5.35
C ARG A 92 6.61 -44.13 6.84
N PRO A 93 7.66 -44.55 7.56
CA PRO A 93 7.98 -43.85 8.79
C PRO A 93 8.07 -42.38 8.42
N ALA A 94 7.50 -41.49 9.26
CA ALA A 94 7.72 -40.07 9.09
C ALA A 94 9.23 -39.89 8.86
N SER A 95 9.61 -39.46 7.65
CA SER A 95 10.99 -39.05 7.45
C SER A 95 11.25 -38.03 8.56
N PRO A 96 12.33 -38.15 9.35
CA PRO A 96 12.69 -37.07 10.24
C PRO A 96 12.61 -35.79 9.42
N ALA A 97 11.98 -34.75 9.99
CA ALA A 97 11.93 -33.44 9.35
C ALA A 97 13.34 -33.17 8.81
N PRO A 98 13.49 -32.66 7.57
CA PRO A 98 14.80 -32.33 7.03
C PRO A 98 15.57 -31.63 8.13
N VAL A 99 16.73 -32.18 8.53
CA VAL A 99 17.59 -31.50 9.49
C VAL A 99 17.84 -30.15 8.85
N PRO A 100 17.37 -29.05 9.47
CA PRO A 100 17.54 -27.74 8.88
C PRO A 100 19.03 -27.56 8.59
N GLY A 101 19.34 -26.94 7.45
CA GLY A 101 20.70 -26.76 6.98
C GLY A 101 21.67 -26.19 8.04
N PRO A 102 22.97 -26.09 7.74
CA PRO A 102 24.02 -25.72 8.70
C PRO A 102 23.81 -24.40 9.49
N GLY A 103 22.75 -23.63 9.20
CA GLY A 103 22.29 -22.45 9.93
C GLY A 103 21.22 -22.65 11.02
N ASN A 104 20.69 -23.85 11.32
CA ASN A 104 19.88 -24.02 12.55
C ASN A 104 20.74 -24.55 13.71
N PRO A 105 21.13 -23.71 14.68
CA PRO A 105 21.96 -24.14 15.80
C PRO A 105 21.18 -24.86 16.91
N ASN A 106 19.87 -25.13 16.74
CA ASN A 106 19.12 -26.02 17.61
C ASN A 106 18.69 -27.29 16.84
N PRO A 107 19.49 -28.37 16.88
CA PRO A 107 19.30 -29.56 16.04
C PRO A 107 18.24 -30.54 16.59
N ASP A 108 17.73 -30.31 17.80
CA ASP A 108 16.73 -31.20 18.41
C ASP A 108 15.35 -30.96 17.76
N PRO A 109 14.63 -32.01 17.34
CA PRO A 109 13.32 -31.86 16.74
C PRO A 109 12.35 -31.23 17.76
N PRO A 110 11.55 -30.23 17.35
CA PRO A 110 10.64 -29.56 18.27
C PRO A 110 9.59 -30.56 18.79
N GLU A 111 9.40 -30.60 20.11
CA GLU A 111 8.39 -31.43 20.76
C GLU A 111 7.02 -30.72 20.76
N GLY A 112 5.94 -31.46 20.48
CA GLY A 112 4.57 -30.97 20.55
C GLY A 112 3.65 -31.52 19.45
N ASP A 113 2.36 -31.25 19.57
CA ASP A 113 1.36 -31.62 18.57
C ASP A 113 1.62 -30.92 17.23
N ILE A 114 1.32 -31.61 16.13
CA ILE A 114 1.48 -31.09 14.77
C ILE A 114 0.11 -30.73 14.18
N CYS A 115 -0.03 -29.52 13.66
CA CYS A 115 -1.24 -29.07 12.99
C CYS A 115 -1.34 -29.64 11.57
N THR A 116 -2.23 -30.59 11.32
CA THR A 116 -2.43 -31.19 9.99
C THR A 116 -3.61 -30.61 9.21
N SER A 117 -4.14 -29.45 9.64
CA SER A 117 -5.20 -28.77 8.90
C SER A 117 -4.69 -28.31 7.53
N LYS A 118 -5.60 -28.15 6.57
CA LYS A 118 -5.27 -27.64 5.22
C LYS A 118 -4.47 -26.35 5.30
N ASP A 119 -4.89 -25.41 6.15
CA ASP A 119 -4.30 -24.07 6.22
C ASP A 119 -2.92 -24.09 6.89
N CYS A 120 -2.69 -24.98 7.87
CA CYS A 120 -1.36 -25.21 8.44
C CYS A 120 -0.40 -25.84 7.43
N VAL A 121 -0.87 -26.80 6.61
CA VAL A 121 -0.06 -27.40 5.55
C VAL A 121 0.32 -26.37 4.48
N LEU A 122 -0.62 -25.50 4.09
CA LEU A 122 -0.35 -24.41 3.14
C LEU A 122 0.65 -23.39 3.71
N ALA A 123 0.44 -22.94 4.95
CA ALA A 123 1.37 -22.03 5.62
C ALA A 123 2.78 -22.64 5.74
N ALA A 124 2.86 -23.92 6.10
CA ALA A 124 4.14 -24.62 6.19
C ALA A 124 4.86 -24.68 4.85
N SER A 125 4.12 -24.98 3.77
CA SER A 125 4.66 -25.01 2.42
C SER A 125 5.14 -23.63 1.95
N GLU A 126 4.45 -22.56 2.30
CA GLU A 126 4.83 -21.19 1.92
C GLU A 126 6.08 -20.73 2.65
N LEU A 127 6.17 -20.97 3.97
CA LEU A 127 7.35 -20.65 4.76
C LEU A 127 8.57 -21.46 4.31
N LEU A 128 8.41 -22.77 4.08
CA LEU A 128 9.50 -23.63 3.60
C LEU A 128 10.07 -23.15 2.27
N ARG A 129 9.23 -22.63 1.37
CA ARG A 129 9.66 -22.07 0.08
C ARG A 129 10.32 -20.69 0.19
N SER A 130 10.17 -20.02 1.33
CA SER A 130 10.69 -18.68 1.57
C SER A 130 12.10 -18.70 2.18
N ILE A 131 12.34 -19.65 3.09
CA ILE A 131 13.59 -19.79 3.85
C ILE A 131 14.75 -20.24 2.96
N ASP A 132 15.92 -19.62 3.13
CA ASP A 132 17.20 -19.98 2.53
C ASP A 132 18.16 -20.49 3.61
N GLU A 133 18.14 -21.81 3.83
CA GLU A 133 18.95 -22.48 4.87
C GLU A 133 20.46 -22.47 4.60
N THR A 134 20.90 -21.91 3.47
CA THR A 134 22.33 -21.67 3.19
C THR A 134 22.86 -20.44 3.93
N VAL A 135 21.97 -19.60 4.46
CA VAL A 135 22.30 -18.41 5.24
C VAL A 135 22.14 -18.71 6.72
N ASN A 136 23.13 -18.33 7.52
CA ASN A 136 23.04 -18.41 8.97
C ASN A 136 22.12 -17.27 9.50
N PRO A 137 21.02 -17.57 10.23
CA PRO A 137 20.11 -16.58 10.80
C PRO A 137 20.82 -15.65 11.80
N CYS A 138 21.94 -16.06 12.40
CA CYS A 138 22.74 -15.23 13.29
C CYS A 138 23.68 -14.25 12.56
N ASP A 139 23.81 -14.38 11.23
CA ASP A 139 24.60 -13.49 10.37
C ASP A 139 23.72 -12.49 9.59
N ASP A 140 22.61 -12.97 8.98
CA ASP A 140 21.64 -12.15 8.25
C ASP A 140 20.26 -12.83 8.25
N PHE A 141 19.43 -12.49 9.22
CA PHE A 141 18.11 -13.12 9.39
C PHE A 141 17.16 -12.79 8.24
N TYR A 142 17.15 -11.56 7.73
CA TYR A 142 16.34 -11.17 6.57
C TYR A 142 16.65 -12.05 5.36
N ALA A 143 17.93 -12.23 5.04
CA ALA A 143 18.35 -13.09 3.93
C ALA A 143 17.95 -14.56 4.18
N PHE A 144 18.15 -15.07 5.40
CA PHE A 144 17.69 -16.40 5.79
C PHE A 144 16.17 -16.59 5.60
N ALA A 145 15.35 -15.64 6.05
CA ALA A 145 13.90 -15.79 5.99
C ALA A 145 13.30 -15.53 4.59
N THR A 146 13.98 -14.74 3.73
CA THR A 146 13.34 -14.18 2.52
C THR A 146 14.03 -14.50 1.20
N ASN A 147 15.31 -14.90 1.16
CA ASN A 147 16.04 -15.01 -0.11
C ASN A 147 15.35 -15.91 -1.14
N ASN A 148 14.80 -17.06 -0.73
CA ASN A 148 14.11 -17.95 -1.67
C ASN A 148 12.73 -17.40 -2.06
N TRP A 149 12.06 -16.68 -1.17
CA TRP A 149 10.86 -15.91 -1.53
C TRP A 149 11.18 -14.86 -2.59
N LEU A 150 12.26 -14.09 -2.40
CA LEU A 150 12.69 -13.04 -3.34
C LEU A 150 13.07 -13.61 -4.70
N LYS A 151 13.73 -14.78 -4.75
CA LYS A 151 14.04 -15.50 -6.00
C LYS A 151 12.77 -15.96 -6.72
N ALA A 152 11.76 -16.40 -5.97
CA ALA A 152 10.49 -16.87 -6.52
C ALA A 152 9.55 -15.73 -6.96
N HIS A 153 9.76 -14.51 -6.47
CA HIS A 153 8.93 -13.33 -6.72
C HIS A 153 9.77 -12.16 -7.27
N PRO A 154 10.32 -12.28 -8.49
CA PRO A 154 11.10 -11.22 -9.09
C PRO A 154 10.25 -9.96 -9.30
N THR A 155 10.88 -8.78 -9.26
CA THR A 155 10.20 -7.53 -9.58
C THR A 155 9.68 -7.56 -11.03
N PRO A 156 8.38 -7.31 -11.28
CA PRO A 156 7.83 -7.18 -12.62
C PRO A 156 8.61 -6.16 -13.47
N ALA A 157 8.56 -6.32 -14.79
CA ALA A 157 9.31 -5.47 -15.72
C ALA A 157 8.88 -3.99 -15.64
N ASP A 158 7.61 -3.75 -15.32
CA ASP A 158 6.96 -2.45 -15.23
C ASP A 158 6.85 -1.89 -13.80
N ALA A 159 7.47 -2.55 -12.82
CA ALA A 159 7.45 -2.13 -11.41
C ALA A 159 8.85 -1.80 -10.87
N GLY A 160 8.92 -0.81 -9.98
CA GLY A 160 10.16 -0.46 -9.25
C GLY A 160 10.43 -1.36 -8.05
N LEU A 161 9.39 -1.99 -7.49
CA LEU A 161 9.49 -2.90 -6.37
C LEU A 161 8.41 -3.99 -6.44
N PHE A 162 8.67 -5.13 -5.81
CA PHE A 162 7.69 -6.18 -5.58
C PHE A 162 8.02 -6.91 -4.29
N GLY A 163 7.08 -6.95 -3.35
CA GLY A 163 7.24 -7.58 -2.05
C GLY A 163 5.94 -8.16 -1.55
N THR A 164 5.94 -8.66 -0.32
CA THR A 164 4.79 -9.31 0.32
C THR A 164 3.53 -8.47 0.23
N GLY A 165 3.60 -7.17 0.54
CA GLY A 165 2.45 -6.27 0.38
C GLY A 165 1.91 -6.18 -1.06
N GLN A 166 2.80 -6.10 -2.07
CA GLN A 166 2.39 -6.09 -3.48
C GLN A 166 1.84 -7.44 -3.94
N TYR A 167 2.37 -8.54 -3.40
CA TYR A 167 1.84 -9.89 -3.65
C TYR A 167 0.40 -10.00 -3.11
N VAL A 168 0.17 -9.61 -1.85
CA VAL A 168 -1.18 -9.62 -1.25
C VAL A 168 -2.12 -8.69 -2.00
N LEU A 169 -1.64 -7.51 -2.41
CA LEU A 169 -2.44 -6.59 -3.22
C LEU A 169 -2.83 -7.21 -4.56
N ALA A 170 -1.92 -7.94 -5.20
CA ALA A 170 -2.19 -8.66 -6.44
C ALA A 170 -3.19 -9.82 -6.24
N GLU A 171 -3.12 -10.56 -5.12
CA GLU A 171 -4.12 -11.57 -4.77
C GLU A 171 -5.50 -10.96 -4.51
N ASN A 172 -5.57 -9.87 -3.73
CA ASN A 172 -6.81 -9.12 -3.50
C ASN A 172 -7.41 -8.60 -4.81
N ALA A 173 -6.54 -8.14 -5.71
CA ALA A 173 -6.95 -7.64 -7.01
C ALA A 173 -7.57 -8.73 -7.91
N LYS A 174 -7.20 -10.02 -7.75
CA LYS A 174 -7.88 -11.13 -8.44
C LYS A 174 -9.32 -11.28 -7.97
N ILE A 175 -9.58 -11.15 -6.68
CA ILE A 175 -10.93 -11.21 -6.09
C ILE A 175 -11.78 -10.05 -6.64
N ILE A 176 -11.26 -8.82 -6.56
CA ILE A 176 -11.94 -7.63 -7.12
C ILE A 176 -12.18 -7.80 -8.63
N ARG A 177 -11.26 -8.44 -9.35
CA ARG A 177 -11.43 -8.66 -10.78
C ARG A 177 -12.56 -9.64 -11.09
N GLN A 178 -12.63 -10.75 -10.37
CA GLN A 178 -13.74 -11.69 -10.49
C GLN A 178 -15.09 -10.99 -10.23
N ILE A 179 -15.17 -10.18 -9.16
CA ILE A 179 -16.38 -9.38 -8.84
C ILE A 179 -16.79 -8.47 -10.00
N ILE A 180 -15.83 -7.82 -10.66
CA ILE A 180 -16.09 -6.92 -11.80
C ILE A 180 -16.48 -7.69 -13.06
N ASP A 181 -15.87 -8.84 -13.30
CA ASP A 181 -16.19 -9.68 -14.45
C ASP A 181 -17.64 -10.19 -14.36
N ASP A 182 -18.08 -10.57 -13.15
CA ASP A 182 -19.45 -11.03 -12.85
C ASP A 182 -20.49 -9.90 -12.74
N ALA A 183 -20.05 -8.63 -12.63
CA ALA A 183 -20.94 -7.49 -12.48
C ALA A 183 -21.81 -7.24 -13.74
N PRO A 184 -23.07 -6.75 -13.57
CA PRO A 184 -23.91 -6.37 -14.70
C PRO A 184 -23.37 -5.12 -15.40
N SER A 185 -23.61 -5.00 -16.71
CA SER A 185 -23.32 -3.75 -17.43
C SER A 185 -24.41 -2.69 -17.17
N ALA A 186 -24.06 -1.42 -17.33
CA ALA A 186 -25.04 -0.34 -17.22
C ALA A 186 -26.23 -0.52 -18.21
N GLN A 187 -25.95 -1.00 -19.43
CA GLN A 187 -27.02 -1.26 -20.42
C GLN A 187 -27.92 -2.42 -20.00
N ALA A 188 -27.38 -3.46 -19.34
CA ALA A 188 -28.18 -4.57 -18.84
C ALA A 188 -29.17 -4.07 -17.77
N LEU A 189 -28.73 -3.18 -16.87
CA LEU A 189 -29.60 -2.57 -15.87
C LEU A 189 -30.69 -1.69 -16.46
N GLU A 190 -30.37 -0.88 -17.48
CA GLU A 190 -31.37 -0.06 -18.19
C GLU A 190 -32.43 -0.93 -18.86
N LEU A 191 -32.02 -2.05 -19.48
CA LEU A 191 -32.93 -3.00 -20.10
C LEU A 191 -33.81 -3.71 -19.05
N GLU A 192 -33.25 -4.11 -17.90
CA GLU A 192 -34.03 -4.67 -16.78
C GLU A 192 -35.06 -3.67 -16.25
N ALA A 193 -34.66 -2.42 -16.01
CA ALA A 193 -35.55 -1.36 -15.53
C ALA A 193 -36.70 -1.07 -16.51
N SER A 194 -36.44 -1.14 -17.82
CA SER A 194 -37.48 -0.95 -18.86
C SER A 194 -38.55 -2.04 -18.89
N LYS A 195 -38.32 -3.20 -18.27
CA LYS A 195 -39.25 -4.35 -18.23
C LYS A 195 -40.27 -4.30 -17.10
N GLY A 196 -40.26 -3.25 -16.25
CA GLY A 196 -41.38 -2.93 -15.36
C GLY A 196 -41.63 -3.85 -14.15
N ASN A 197 -40.75 -4.81 -13.85
CA ASN A 197 -40.85 -5.63 -12.63
C ASN A 197 -40.12 -4.94 -11.47
N SER A 198 -40.82 -4.25 -10.57
CA SER A 198 -40.17 -3.60 -9.42
C SER A 198 -40.95 -3.81 -8.12
N LEU A 199 -40.66 -4.94 -7.46
CA LEU A 199 -40.72 -5.10 -6.00
C LEU A 199 -39.36 -5.65 -5.53
N THR A 200 -38.26 -5.04 -5.98
CA THR A 200 -36.91 -5.45 -5.57
C THR A 200 -36.45 -4.67 -4.34
N ASP A 201 -35.74 -5.34 -3.44
CA ASP A 201 -35.13 -4.74 -2.25
C ASP A 201 -34.18 -3.59 -2.66
N GLY A 202 -34.30 -2.43 -2.01
CA GLY A 202 -33.47 -1.26 -2.27
C GLY A 202 -31.97 -1.53 -2.13
N GLN A 203 -31.56 -2.47 -1.29
CA GLN A 203 -30.18 -2.93 -1.17
C GLN A 203 -29.70 -3.67 -2.43
N VAL A 204 -30.53 -4.57 -2.97
CA VAL A 204 -30.20 -5.35 -4.18
C VAL A 204 -30.05 -4.42 -5.39
N GLU A 205 -30.96 -3.45 -5.54
CA GLU A 205 -30.87 -2.48 -6.63
C GLU A 205 -29.68 -1.54 -6.48
N ALA A 206 -29.34 -1.14 -5.25
CA ALA A 206 -28.13 -0.36 -5.01
C ALA A 206 -26.87 -1.17 -5.32
N ASP A 207 -26.82 -2.45 -4.94
CA ASP A 207 -25.70 -3.34 -5.25
C ASP A 207 -25.49 -3.50 -6.76
N LYS A 208 -26.57 -3.72 -7.52
CA LYS A 208 -26.51 -3.77 -8.99
C LYS A 208 -25.91 -2.49 -9.58
N ARG A 209 -26.37 -1.31 -9.14
CA ARG A 209 -25.86 -0.01 -9.63
C ARG A 209 -24.41 0.23 -9.26
N ASN A 210 -24.01 -0.12 -8.03
CA ASN A 210 -22.63 -0.01 -7.57
C ASN A 210 -21.71 -0.92 -8.41
N LEU A 211 -22.06 -2.18 -8.59
CA LEU A 211 -21.31 -3.13 -9.42
C LEU A 211 -21.19 -2.68 -10.88
N ALA A 212 -22.27 -2.16 -11.49
CA ALA A 212 -22.21 -1.60 -12.83
C ALA A 212 -21.31 -0.36 -12.94
N LYS A 213 -21.26 0.48 -11.90
CA LYS A 213 -20.34 1.64 -11.84
C LYS A 213 -18.87 1.18 -11.76
N LEU A 214 -18.56 0.18 -10.92
CA LEU A 214 -17.22 -0.43 -10.85
C LEU A 214 -16.80 -0.97 -12.21
N LYS A 215 -17.67 -1.75 -12.85
CA LYS A 215 -17.42 -2.33 -14.17
C LYS A 215 -17.19 -1.27 -15.23
N GLY A 216 -18.06 -0.25 -15.30
CA GLY A 216 -17.91 0.86 -16.24
C GLY A 216 -16.58 1.60 -16.08
N TYR A 217 -16.14 1.88 -14.84
CA TYR A 217 -14.86 2.54 -14.60
C TYR A 217 -13.69 1.68 -15.09
N TYR A 218 -13.67 0.40 -14.69
CA TYR A 218 -12.62 -0.54 -15.08
C TYR A 218 -12.55 -0.75 -16.60
N GLU A 219 -13.69 -1.00 -17.26
CA GLU A 219 -13.77 -1.20 -18.71
C GLU A 219 -13.28 0.03 -19.48
N SER A 220 -13.61 1.24 -19.01
CA SER A 220 -13.12 2.48 -19.64
C SER A 220 -11.58 2.54 -19.67
N CYS A 221 -10.94 2.07 -18.60
CA CYS A 221 -9.48 2.05 -18.47
C CYS A 221 -8.84 0.94 -19.31
N ILE A 222 -9.47 -0.24 -19.38
CA ILE A 222 -8.95 -1.37 -20.17
C ILE A 222 -9.05 -1.12 -21.68
N ASP A 223 -10.06 -0.35 -22.14
CA ASP A 223 -10.23 -0.02 -23.55
C ASP A 223 -9.23 1.05 -24.04
N THR A 224 -7.98 0.63 -24.25
CA THR A 224 -6.90 1.46 -24.78
C THR A 224 -7.18 1.95 -26.21
N LYS A 225 -7.97 1.21 -27.00
CA LYS A 225 -8.34 1.62 -28.36
C LYS A 225 -9.26 2.84 -28.34
N ALA A 226 -10.22 2.90 -27.42
CA ALA A 226 -11.07 4.07 -27.24
C ALA A 226 -10.24 5.30 -26.81
N GLN A 227 -9.29 5.10 -25.89
CA GLN A 227 -8.40 6.17 -25.43
C GLN A 227 -7.48 6.68 -26.55
N ASP A 228 -6.83 5.78 -27.29
CA ASP A 228 -5.97 6.13 -28.43
C ASP A 228 -6.76 6.85 -29.53
N LYS A 229 -8.02 6.47 -29.75
CA LYS A 229 -8.93 7.15 -30.70
C LYS A 229 -9.28 8.58 -30.26
N LEU A 230 -9.39 8.84 -28.95
CA LEU A 230 -9.58 10.20 -28.43
C LEU A 230 -8.31 11.05 -28.59
N GLY A 231 -7.14 10.42 -28.60
CA GLY A 231 -5.84 11.07 -28.77
C GLY A 231 -5.54 12.06 -27.65
N SER A 232 -4.76 13.09 -27.97
CA SER A 232 -4.35 14.14 -27.01
C SER A 232 -5.49 15.11 -26.64
N LYS A 233 -6.65 15.03 -27.30
CA LYS A 233 -7.71 16.05 -27.19
C LYS A 233 -8.17 16.33 -25.75
N PRO A 234 -8.45 15.32 -24.89
CA PRO A 234 -8.93 15.57 -23.53
C PRO A 234 -7.94 16.39 -22.69
N LEU A 235 -6.64 16.05 -22.75
CA LEU A 235 -5.61 16.80 -22.06
C LEU A 235 -5.41 18.19 -22.68
N LEU A 236 -5.39 18.31 -24.02
CA LEU A 236 -5.28 19.61 -24.68
C LEU A 236 -6.43 20.56 -24.30
N ASP A 237 -7.66 20.04 -24.12
CA ASP A 237 -8.80 20.86 -23.67
C ASP A 237 -8.58 21.40 -22.23
N VAL A 238 -7.99 20.61 -21.34
CA VAL A 238 -7.56 21.05 -19.99
C VAL A 238 -6.46 22.11 -20.06
N LEU A 239 -5.40 21.84 -20.83
CA LEU A 239 -4.26 22.76 -20.97
C LEU A 239 -4.68 24.09 -21.61
N ASP A 240 -5.53 24.04 -22.64
CA ASP A 240 -6.07 25.24 -23.28
C ASP A 240 -6.88 26.10 -22.30
N HIS A 241 -7.62 25.47 -21.38
CA HIS A 241 -8.38 26.16 -20.36
C HIS A 241 -7.47 26.81 -19.32
N LEU A 242 -6.49 26.09 -18.77
CA LEU A 242 -5.48 26.62 -17.84
C LEU A 242 -4.76 27.84 -18.42
N ARG A 243 -4.26 27.71 -19.65
CA ARG A 243 -3.62 28.82 -20.37
C ARG A 243 -4.56 29.99 -20.58
N THR A 244 -5.87 29.75 -20.80
CA THR A 244 -6.86 30.83 -20.92
C THR A 244 -7.06 31.59 -19.62
N LEU A 245 -7.14 30.88 -18.49
CA LEU A 245 -7.26 31.52 -17.17
C LEU A 245 -6.03 32.38 -16.87
N PHE A 246 -4.84 31.87 -17.18
CA PHE A 246 -3.60 32.61 -17.01
C PHE A 246 -3.48 33.83 -17.96
N GLU A 247 -3.75 33.65 -19.26
CA GLU A 247 -3.60 34.68 -20.31
C GLU A 247 -4.72 35.74 -20.35
N ALA A 248 -5.93 35.47 -19.82
CA ALA A 248 -7.10 36.36 -19.94
C ALA A 248 -6.80 37.82 -19.51
N HIS A 249 -5.70 37.99 -18.78
CA HIS A 249 -5.26 39.25 -18.25
C HIS A 249 -3.81 39.62 -18.68
N ASP A 250 -2.89 38.72 -19.04
CA ASP A 250 -1.46 39.08 -19.22
C ASP A 250 -1.08 39.80 -20.53
N ALA A 251 -1.97 39.87 -21.53
CA ALA A 251 -1.58 40.10 -22.93
C ALA A 251 -1.10 41.52 -23.36
N LYS A 252 -0.51 42.38 -22.50
CA LYS A 252 -0.05 43.72 -22.94
C LYS A 252 1.21 44.37 -22.31
N ASP A 253 1.97 43.73 -21.44
CA ASP A 253 3.21 44.36 -20.90
C ASP A 253 4.47 43.54 -21.19
N LEU A 254 4.95 43.64 -22.43
CA LEU A 254 6.36 43.43 -22.76
C LEU A 254 6.75 44.47 -23.81
N ASN A 255 6.85 45.72 -23.37
CA ASN A 255 7.63 46.74 -24.05
C ASN A 255 8.34 47.58 -22.98
N THR A 256 9.21 46.91 -22.22
CA THR A 256 10.30 47.59 -21.52
C THR A 256 11.57 46.87 -21.95
N ASP A 257 12.30 47.52 -22.85
CA ASP A 257 13.65 47.16 -23.24
C ASP A 257 14.52 47.22 -21.99
N PHE A 258 14.85 46.06 -21.41
CA PHE A 258 16.04 45.93 -20.61
C PHE A 258 17.10 45.37 -21.53
N GLU A 259 17.94 46.27 -22.05
CA GLU A 259 19.20 45.90 -22.70
C GLU A 259 20.00 45.03 -21.74
N VAL A 260 20.24 43.79 -22.14
CA VAL A 260 21.18 42.89 -21.47
C VAL A 260 22.58 43.41 -21.80
N SER A 261 23.18 44.17 -20.89
CA SER A 261 24.62 44.40 -20.92
C SER A 261 25.32 43.16 -20.41
N ASP A 262 26.14 42.59 -21.29
CA ASP A 262 27.02 41.46 -21.11
C ASP A 262 28.08 41.74 -20.02
N GLU A 263 27.77 41.46 -18.76
CA GLU A 263 28.78 41.30 -17.72
C GLU A 263 28.63 39.93 -17.07
N ARG A 264 29.69 39.13 -17.22
CA ARG A 264 29.87 37.83 -16.57
C ARG A 264 29.78 38.00 -15.07
N VAL A 265 28.67 37.56 -14.47
CA VAL A 265 28.59 37.39 -13.02
C VAL A 265 29.45 36.18 -12.66
N GLU A 266 30.62 36.44 -12.07
CA GLU A 266 31.40 35.41 -11.39
C GLU A 266 30.54 34.73 -10.33
N VAL A 267 30.42 33.42 -10.45
CA VAL A 267 29.81 32.55 -9.45
C VAL A 267 30.73 32.54 -8.22
N SER A 268 30.48 33.43 -7.28
CA SER A 268 31.10 33.38 -5.96
C SER A 268 30.58 32.14 -5.22
N ARG A 269 31.39 31.08 -5.23
CA ARG A 269 31.26 29.94 -4.31
C ARG A 269 31.37 30.47 -2.89
N PHE A 270 30.28 30.40 -2.13
CA PHE A 270 30.31 30.67 -0.69
C PHE A 270 31.20 29.63 0.01
N HIS A 271 32.43 30.03 0.35
CA HIS A 271 33.24 29.34 1.35
C HIS A 271 32.74 29.78 2.73
N VAL A 272 32.10 28.87 3.44
CA VAL A 272 31.85 29.02 4.87
C VAL A 272 33.09 28.50 5.58
N GLN A 273 33.80 29.36 6.32
CA GLN A 273 34.86 28.91 7.22
C GLN A 273 34.23 28.24 8.45
N PRO A 274 34.85 27.17 8.99
CA PRO A 274 34.38 26.52 10.20
C PRO A 274 34.84 27.33 11.42
N ASP A 275 33.90 27.86 12.20
CA ASP A 275 34.22 28.35 13.53
C ASP A 275 34.09 27.17 14.52
N GLU A 276 35.23 26.76 15.07
CA GLU A 276 35.32 25.80 16.15
C GLU A 276 34.84 26.48 17.45
N THR A 277 33.74 26.03 18.03
CA THR A 277 33.51 25.86 19.49
C THR A 277 32.01 25.85 19.84
N GLU A 278 31.30 24.76 19.54
CA GLU A 278 30.03 24.49 20.23
C GLU A 278 30.17 23.25 21.12
N LYS A 279 30.19 23.49 22.43
CA LYS A 279 30.01 22.45 23.45
C LYS A 279 28.54 22.01 23.45
N PRO A 280 28.24 20.74 23.79
CA PRO A 280 26.87 20.24 23.81
C PRO A 280 26.00 21.00 24.82
N VAL A 281 24.86 21.50 24.35
CA VAL A 281 23.84 22.18 25.18
C VAL A 281 22.98 21.11 25.88
N PRO A 282 22.71 21.23 27.20
CA PRO A 282 21.90 20.25 27.92
C PRO A 282 20.41 20.32 27.53
N PRO A 283 19.67 19.22 27.69
CA PRO A 283 18.22 19.20 27.54
C PRO A 283 17.61 19.97 28.70
N ASN A 284 16.54 20.74 28.48
CA ASN A 284 15.73 21.50 29.47
C ASN A 284 15.80 23.04 29.40
N GLN A 285 16.07 23.60 28.23
CA GLN A 285 15.52 24.92 27.90
C GLN A 285 14.54 24.79 26.73
N PRO A 286 13.40 25.49 26.72
CA PRO A 286 12.69 25.72 25.48
C PRO A 286 13.72 26.27 24.48
N PRO A 287 13.75 25.78 23.23
CA PRO A 287 14.79 26.17 22.28
C PRO A 287 14.89 27.68 22.31
N GLY A 288 16.09 28.17 22.64
CA GLY A 288 16.42 29.58 22.45
C GLY A 288 16.01 29.90 21.03
N ARG A 289 15.20 30.96 20.87
CA ARG A 289 14.69 31.44 19.57
C ARG A 289 15.71 31.11 18.49
N SER A 290 15.30 30.33 17.49
CA SER A 290 16.07 30.09 16.27
C SER A 290 16.83 31.39 15.95
N PRO A 291 18.14 31.32 15.63
CA PRO A 291 18.92 32.51 15.34
C PRO A 291 18.06 33.36 14.43
N LYS A 292 17.76 34.59 14.89
CA LYS A 292 16.84 35.49 14.17
C LYS A 292 17.24 35.37 12.71
N PRO A 293 16.33 35.00 11.79
CA PRO A 293 16.65 35.20 10.40
C PRO A 293 17.02 36.66 10.33
N HIS A 294 18.23 36.97 9.87
CA HIS A 294 18.45 38.30 9.36
C HIS A 294 17.31 38.48 8.37
N PRO A 295 16.34 39.38 8.63
CA PRO A 295 15.40 39.68 7.58
C PRO A 295 16.27 40.15 6.41
N PRO A 296 15.95 39.84 5.15
CA PRO A 296 16.38 40.79 4.14
C PRO A 296 15.94 42.15 4.69
N HIS A 297 16.87 43.10 4.79
CA HIS A 297 16.54 44.49 5.09
C HIS A 297 15.70 45.03 3.93
N GLU A 298 14.47 44.56 3.82
CA GLU A 298 13.45 45.05 2.93
C GLU A 298 12.35 45.57 3.83
N SER A 299 12.09 46.87 3.70
CA SER A 299 10.92 47.54 4.24
C SER A 299 9.66 46.74 3.91
N PRO A 300 8.54 46.89 4.65
CA PRO A 300 7.28 46.27 4.29
C PRO A 300 7.03 46.52 2.81
N ARG A 301 7.03 45.46 2.00
CA ARG A 301 6.74 45.61 0.58
C ARG A 301 5.33 46.21 0.49
N PRO A 302 5.13 47.31 -0.25
CA PRO A 302 3.79 47.73 -0.61
C PRO A 302 3.04 46.50 -1.13
N ALA A 303 1.75 46.35 -0.80
CA ALA A 303 0.93 45.30 -1.39
C ALA A 303 1.20 45.25 -2.90
N PRO A 304 1.50 44.07 -3.50
CA PRO A 304 1.77 44.03 -4.92
C PRO A 304 0.55 44.59 -5.64
N PRO A 305 0.77 45.33 -6.73
CA PRO A 305 -0.33 45.89 -7.49
C PRO A 305 -1.31 44.78 -7.86
N SER A 306 -2.60 45.08 -7.71
CA SER A 306 -3.74 44.25 -8.14
C SER A 306 -3.74 44.10 -9.66
N GLY A 307 -2.76 43.35 -10.15
CA GLY A 307 -2.36 43.27 -11.53
C GLY A 307 -3.05 42.14 -12.25
N LYS A 308 -3.06 42.26 -13.57
CA LYS A 308 -3.61 41.25 -14.46
C LYS A 308 -2.96 39.87 -14.28
N ARG A 309 -1.63 39.84 -14.09
CA ARG A 309 -0.85 38.63 -13.79
C ARG A 309 -1.29 37.93 -12.50
N GLN A 310 -1.41 38.67 -11.39
CA GLN A 310 -1.88 38.14 -10.09
C GLN A 310 -3.26 37.49 -10.24
N LYS A 311 -4.18 38.15 -10.95
CA LYS A 311 -5.51 37.64 -11.21
C LYS A 311 -5.49 36.35 -12.03
N GLY A 312 -4.75 36.33 -13.15
CA GLY A 312 -4.63 35.15 -14.00
C GLY A 312 -4.01 33.94 -13.28
N LEU A 313 -2.96 34.17 -12.48
CA LEU A 313 -2.36 33.12 -11.65
C LEU A 313 -3.33 32.62 -10.59
N THR A 314 -4.07 33.51 -9.92
CA THR A 314 -5.08 33.13 -8.92
C THR A 314 -6.16 32.23 -9.52
N GLU A 315 -6.70 32.60 -10.68
CA GLU A 315 -7.75 31.83 -11.35
C GLU A 315 -7.24 30.47 -11.84
N ALA A 316 -6.03 30.43 -12.42
CA ALA A 316 -5.40 29.19 -12.87
C ALA A 316 -5.13 28.23 -11.71
N LEU A 317 -4.57 28.72 -10.60
CA LEU A 317 -4.26 27.88 -9.42
C LEU A 317 -5.51 27.44 -8.68
N ALA A 318 -6.50 28.33 -8.49
CA ALA A 318 -7.77 27.93 -7.90
C ALA A 318 -8.45 26.83 -8.73
N TRP A 319 -8.42 26.95 -10.07
CA TRP A 319 -9.00 25.94 -10.95
C TRP A 319 -8.24 24.62 -10.92
N ALA A 320 -6.91 24.66 -10.88
CA ALA A 320 -6.03 23.49 -10.84
C ALA A 320 -6.20 22.74 -9.51
N HIS A 321 -6.11 23.46 -8.38
CA HIS A 321 -6.18 22.87 -7.05
C HIS A 321 -7.60 22.35 -6.74
N SER A 322 -8.66 22.97 -7.30
CA SER A 322 -10.03 22.42 -7.20
C SER A 322 -10.20 21.09 -7.96
N ARG A 323 -9.19 20.63 -8.69
CA ARG A 323 -9.17 19.40 -9.49
C ARG A 323 -8.07 18.43 -9.04
N GLY A 324 -7.41 18.72 -7.92
CA GLY A 324 -6.32 17.89 -7.40
C GLY A 324 -5.04 17.98 -8.23
N LEU A 325 -4.79 19.09 -8.94
CA LEU A 325 -3.52 19.33 -9.65
C LEU A 325 -2.62 20.22 -8.79
N PRO A 326 -1.56 19.69 -8.15
CA PRO A 326 -0.72 20.46 -7.24
C PRO A 326 0.31 21.30 -8.00
N ALA A 327 0.11 22.62 -8.08
CA ALA A 327 1.03 23.53 -8.74
C ALA A 327 1.62 24.52 -7.72
N PHE A 328 2.95 24.48 -7.54
CA PHE A 328 3.76 25.30 -6.62
C PHE A 328 3.61 24.99 -5.13
N PHE A 329 2.41 24.64 -4.68
CA PHE A 329 2.10 24.29 -3.30
C PHE A 329 0.80 23.49 -3.27
N GLU A 330 0.52 22.87 -2.13
CA GLU A 330 -0.76 22.22 -1.88
C GLU A 330 -1.39 22.70 -0.57
N LEU A 331 -2.70 22.50 -0.46
CA LEU A 331 -3.48 22.84 0.71
C LEU A 331 -4.36 21.65 1.08
N ASN A 332 -3.98 20.94 2.13
CA ASN A 332 -4.70 19.79 2.65
C ASN A 332 -5.66 20.25 3.76
N ILE A 333 -6.80 19.58 3.93
CA ILE A 333 -7.76 19.92 4.98
C ILE A 333 -7.65 18.89 6.09
N ASP A 334 -7.15 19.32 7.25
CA ASP A 334 -6.91 18.45 8.41
C ASP A 334 -7.23 19.20 9.73
N GLY A 335 -7.12 18.53 10.86
CA GLY A 335 -7.35 19.07 12.19
C GLY A 335 -6.39 20.21 12.57
N ASP A 336 -6.84 21.16 13.38
CA ASP A 336 -5.96 22.11 14.05
C ASP A 336 -5.41 21.45 15.33
N ALA A 337 -4.26 20.75 15.20
CA ALA A 337 -3.72 19.89 16.25
C ALA A 337 -3.54 20.56 17.63
N VAL A 338 -3.33 21.88 17.72
CA VAL A 338 -3.19 22.57 19.02
C VAL A 338 -4.51 23.17 19.50
N LYS A 339 -5.34 23.71 18.60
CA LYS A 339 -6.56 24.42 18.99
C LYS A 339 -7.75 23.49 19.14
N ASP A 340 -7.94 22.61 18.17
CA ASP A 340 -9.06 21.70 18.03
C ASP A 340 -8.74 20.67 16.92
N PRO A 341 -8.27 19.46 17.28
CA PRO A 341 -7.88 18.42 16.32
C PRO A 341 -9.01 17.97 15.39
N THR A 342 -10.26 18.32 15.71
CA THR A 342 -11.42 18.00 14.87
C THR A 342 -11.84 19.18 13.99
N ALA A 343 -11.24 20.37 14.12
CA ALA A 343 -11.60 21.52 13.30
C ALA A 343 -10.89 21.46 11.94
N ALA A 344 -11.65 21.19 10.88
CA ALA A 344 -11.17 21.14 9.50
C ALA A 344 -10.55 22.48 9.07
N THR A 345 -9.23 22.51 8.99
CA THR A 345 -8.38 23.69 8.81
C THR A 345 -7.43 23.45 7.63
N PRO A 346 -7.26 24.42 6.72
CA PRO A 346 -6.28 24.28 5.64
C PRO A 346 -4.83 24.28 6.16
N TRP A 347 -4.05 23.32 5.72
CA TRP A 347 -2.60 23.18 5.93
C TRP A 347 -1.86 23.41 4.62
N PHE A 348 -0.98 24.40 4.58
CA PHE A 348 -0.15 24.77 3.42
C PHE A 348 1.15 23.97 3.44
N PHE A 349 1.36 23.13 2.43
CA PHE A 349 2.57 22.32 2.27
C PHE A 349 3.36 22.71 1.01
N PRO A 350 4.71 22.58 1.05
CA PRO A 350 5.53 22.60 -0.15
C PRO A 350 5.09 21.53 -1.16
N SER A 351 5.11 21.87 -2.46
CA SER A 351 4.77 20.94 -3.54
C SER A 351 5.31 21.45 -4.88
N GLY A 352 5.04 20.73 -5.97
CA GLY A 352 5.30 21.18 -7.34
C GLY A 352 6.62 20.76 -7.97
N LEU A 353 7.45 19.99 -7.26
CA LEU A 353 8.64 19.37 -7.84
C LEU A 353 8.27 18.22 -8.77
N GLY A 354 8.95 18.11 -9.91
CA GLY A 354 8.80 16.98 -10.84
C GLY A 354 9.74 15.80 -10.60
N LEU A 355 10.81 16.00 -9.84
CA LEU A 355 11.65 14.91 -9.35
C LEU A 355 11.28 14.61 -7.89
N PRO A 356 11.53 13.38 -7.41
CA PRO A 356 10.93 12.90 -6.15
C PRO A 356 11.35 13.66 -4.89
N ASP A 357 12.54 14.27 -4.90
CA ASP A 357 13.14 14.94 -3.75
C ASP A 357 14.09 16.04 -4.21
N GLN A 358 14.29 17.06 -3.37
CA GLN A 358 15.18 18.19 -3.67
C GLN A 358 16.61 17.76 -4.04
N ALA A 359 17.13 16.67 -3.46
CA ALA A 359 18.49 16.19 -3.73
C ALA A 359 18.68 15.70 -5.18
N TYR A 360 17.59 15.39 -5.91
CA TYR A 360 17.70 15.09 -7.34
C TYR A 360 18.08 16.30 -8.18
N TYR A 361 17.82 17.53 -7.69
CA TYR A 361 18.13 18.75 -8.41
C TYR A 361 19.59 19.19 -8.26
N GLU A 362 20.37 18.52 -7.41
CA GLU A 362 21.81 18.72 -7.22
C GLU A 362 22.66 17.79 -8.11
N ASP A 363 22.09 16.68 -8.56
CA ASP A 363 22.76 15.70 -9.41
C ASP A 363 22.65 16.08 -10.89
N LYS A 364 23.80 16.16 -11.56
CA LYS A 364 23.88 16.61 -12.96
C LYS A 364 23.19 15.66 -13.94
N ASP A 365 23.29 14.35 -13.72
CA ASP A 365 22.70 13.36 -14.62
C ASP A 365 21.18 13.39 -14.50
N GLU A 366 20.68 13.56 -13.27
CA GLU A 366 19.25 13.69 -12.98
C GLU A 366 18.67 14.96 -13.64
N ILE A 367 19.36 16.09 -13.51
CA ILE A 367 18.97 17.34 -14.16
C ILE A 367 19.04 17.23 -15.69
N GLU A 368 20.06 16.59 -16.25
CA GLU A 368 20.17 16.40 -17.71
C GLU A 368 19.03 15.52 -18.24
N PHE A 369 18.73 14.42 -17.54
CA PHE A 369 17.58 13.58 -17.84
C PHE A 369 16.28 14.40 -17.81
N TYR A 370 16.11 15.20 -16.75
CA TYR A 370 14.89 15.96 -16.53
C TYR A 370 14.68 17.04 -17.59
N LYS A 371 15.74 17.77 -17.98
CA LYS A 371 15.71 18.71 -19.12
C LYS A 371 15.21 18.06 -20.41
N LYS A 372 15.69 16.84 -20.73
CA LYS A 372 15.23 16.11 -21.91
C LYS A 372 13.74 15.79 -21.84
N VAL A 373 13.26 15.36 -20.67
CA VAL A 373 11.84 15.04 -20.42
C VAL A 373 10.95 16.28 -20.57
N VAL A 374 11.26 17.38 -19.87
CA VAL A 374 10.48 18.63 -19.94
C VAL A 374 10.46 19.18 -21.36
N SER A 375 11.63 19.18 -22.02
CA SER A 375 11.75 19.63 -23.40
C SER A 375 10.91 18.79 -24.36
N GLN A 376 10.92 17.46 -24.22
CA GLN A 376 10.08 16.57 -25.00
C GLN A 376 8.58 16.85 -24.76
N GLY A 377 8.15 16.93 -23.50
CA GLY A 377 6.75 17.16 -23.15
C GLY A 377 6.20 18.46 -23.73
N LEU A 378 6.92 19.57 -23.56
CA LEU A 378 6.49 20.88 -24.08
C LEU A 378 6.55 20.96 -25.61
N ARG A 379 7.54 20.32 -26.27
CA ARG A 379 7.58 20.23 -27.74
C ARG A 379 6.39 19.44 -28.30
N THR A 380 6.12 18.27 -27.73
CA THR A 380 4.98 17.45 -28.15
C THR A 380 3.65 18.18 -27.92
N TYR A 381 3.52 18.90 -26.80
CA TYR A 381 2.37 19.77 -26.58
C TYR A 381 2.19 20.82 -27.69
N ASP A 382 3.25 21.56 -28.03
CA ASP A 382 3.18 22.61 -29.06
C ASP A 382 2.83 22.04 -30.45
N GLU A 383 3.33 20.86 -30.80
CA GLU A 383 3.01 20.15 -32.05
C GLU A 383 1.53 19.74 -32.10
N GLU A 384 1.05 19.07 -31.06
CA GLU A 384 -0.33 18.57 -30.96
C GLU A 384 -1.35 19.72 -30.90
N ALA A 385 -1.02 20.81 -30.19
CA ALA A 385 -1.85 22.01 -30.12
C ALA A 385 -1.99 22.72 -31.48
N LYS A 386 -0.91 22.77 -32.27
CA LYS A 386 -0.94 23.29 -33.66
C LYS A 386 -1.85 22.44 -34.54
N HIS A 387 -1.68 21.11 -34.53
CA HIS A 387 -2.52 20.19 -35.30
C HIS A 387 -4.02 20.33 -35.00
N LYS A 388 -4.38 20.41 -33.71
CA LYS A 388 -5.78 20.65 -33.28
C LYS A 388 -6.34 21.96 -33.85
N SER A 389 -5.51 23.01 -33.89
CA SER A 389 -5.92 24.30 -34.43
C SER A 389 -6.15 24.25 -35.95
N ASP A 390 -5.28 23.55 -36.69
CA ASP A 390 -5.35 23.40 -38.14
C ASP A 390 -6.55 22.53 -38.59
N GLU A 391 -6.85 21.45 -37.85
CA GLU A 391 -8.08 20.68 -38.06
C GLU A 391 -9.32 21.53 -37.88
N HIS A 392 -9.36 22.37 -36.84
CA HIS A 392 -10.52 23.20 -36.55
C HIS A 392 -10.73 24.28 -37.62
N VAL A 393 -9.65 24.84 -38.17
CA VAL A 393 -9.69 25.77 -39.31
C VAL A 393 -10.19 25.08 -40.57
N SER A 394 -9.74 23.85 -40.83
CA SER A 394 -10.12 23.05 -42.00
C SER A 394 -11.60 22.64 -41.96
N LYS A 395 -12.09 22.11 -40.83
CA LYS A 395 -13.53 21.78 -40.61
C LYS A 395 -14.42 23.01 -40.73
N LYS A 396 -13.97 24.20 -40.29
CA LYS A 396 -14.69 25.48 -40.47
C LYS A 396 -14.70 25.99 -41.91
N LYS A 397 -13.71 25.63 -42.74
CA LYS A 397 -13.69 25.94 -44.18
C LYS A 397 -14.65 25.03 -44.95
N GLU A 398 -14.76 23.75 -44.59
CA GLU A 398 -15.71 22.81 -45.19
C GLU A 398 -17.17 23.13 -44.86
N THR A 399 -17.48 23.49 -43.61
CA THR A 399 -18.84 23.89 -43.22
C THR A 399 -19.26 25.27 -43.74
N LYS A 400 -18.34 26.08 -44.28
CA LYS A 400 -18.62 27.40 -44.90
C LYS A 400 -18.53 27.39 -46.44
N LYS A 401 -18.83 26.27 -47.11
CA LYS A 401 -19.01 26.22 -48.57
C LYS A 401 -20.32 26.84 -49.08
N GLY A 402 -21.02 27.64 -48.26
CA GLY A 402 -22.26 28.34 -48.65
C GLY A 402 -22.52 29.63 -47.86
N LYS A 403 -21.67 30.65 -48.02
CA LYS A 403 -22.02 32.10 -47.99
C LYS A 403 -20.74 32.95 -47.96
N LYS A 404 -20.54 33.75 -49.00
CA LYS A 404 -19.51 34.79 -49.08
C LYS A 404 -19.95 35.98 -48.22
N ASP A 405 -19.57 36.00 -46.94
CA ASP A 405 -19.60 37.23 -46.15
C ASP A 405 -18.18 37.72 -45.88
N LYS A 406 -17.81 38.79 -46.59
CA LYS A 406 -16.64 39.63 -46.31
C LYS A 406 -16.91 40.42 -45.02
N LYS A 407 -16.54 39.87 -43.86
CA LYS A 407 -16.30 40.67 -42.65
C LYS A 407 -14.91 40.38 -42.11
N ASN A 408 -14.18 41.47 -41.87
CA ASN A 408 -12.85 41.56 -41.26
C ASN A 408 -12.67 40.55 -40.12
N LYS A 409 -11.97 39.45 -40.39
CA LYS A 409 -11.41 38.59 -39.35
C LYS A 409 -10.13 39.24 -38.84
N LYS A 410 -10.19 39.94 -37.71
CA LYS A 410 -9.01 40.04 -36.84
C LYS A 410 -8.61 38.60 -36.51
N GLY A 411 -7.49 38.12 -37.04
CA GLY A 411 -6.98 36.79 -36.75
C GLY A 411 -6.84 36.63 -35.23
N LYS A 412 -7.35 35.54 -34.66
CA LYS A 412 -6.87 35.08 -33.36
C LYS A 412 -5.36 34.91 -33.52
N LYS A 413 -4.54 35.74 -32.83
CA LYS A 413 -3.10 35.49 -32.75
C LYS A 413 -2.91 34.05 -32.26
N SER A 414 -2.07 33.26 -32.93
CA SER A 414 -1.72 31.95 -32.39
C SER A 414 -1.01 32.17 -31.06
N ARG A 415 -1.32 31.33 -30.06
CA ARG A 415 -0.64 31.39 -28.77
C ARG A 415 0.87 31.17 -28.95
N PRO A 416 1.72 31.80 -28.11
CA PRO A 416 3.14 31.51 -28.09
C PRO A 416 3.38 30.01 -27.81
N ALA A 417 4.42 29.48 -28.44
CA ALA A 417 4.95 28.15 -28.17
C ALA A 417 5.60 28.14 -26.78
N LEU A 418 5.43 27.04 -26.02
CA LEU A 418 5.99 26.91 -24.66
C LEU A 418 7.31 26.13 -24.64
N ALA A 419 7.60 25.33 -25.66
CA ALA A 419 8.84 24.57 -25.79
C ALA A 419 10.14 25.40 -25.64
N PRO A 420 10.23 26.67 -26.10
CA PRO A 420 11.41 27.49 -25.88
C PRO A 420 11.74 27.77 -24.40
N PHE A 421 10.78 27.58 -23.48
CA PHE A 421 10.95 27.85 -22.05
C PHE A 421 11.34 26.61 -21.23
N ALA A 422 11.54 25.44 -21.87
CA ALA A 422 11.79 24.18 -21.15
C ALA A 422 12.98 24.24 -20.17
N ASP A 423 14.12 24.82 -20.59
CA ASP A 423 15.29 24.95 -19.71
C ASP A 423 15.03 25.89 -18.53
N GLN A 424 14.22 26.93 -18.74
CA GLN A 424 13.82 27.88 -17.69
C GLN A 424 12.82 27.27 -16.71
N VAL A 425 11.98 26.33 -17.17
CA VAL A 425 11.10 25.53 -16.28
C VAL A 425 11.94 24.63 -15.37
N VAL A 426 12.97 23.98 -15.91
CA VAL A 426 13.87 23.16 -15.07
C VAL A 426 14.65 24.01 -14.08
N GLU A 427 15.14 25.19 -14.50
CA GLU A 427 15.81 26.11 -13.56
C GLU A 427 14.83 26.65 -12.51
N PHE A 428 13.58 26.92 -12.87
CA PHE A 428 12.54 27.30 -11.91
C PHE A 428 12.31 26.20 -10.88
N GLU A 429 12.17 24.94 -11.31
CA GLU A 429 12.00 23.82 -10.37
C GLU A 429 13.25 23.58 -9.51
N ARG A 430 14.47 23.81 -10.04
CA ARG A 430 15.70 23.77 -9.24
C ARG A 430 15.69 24.82 -8.12
N LEU A 431 15.23 26.03 -8.43
CA LEU A 431 15.06 27.10 -7.43
C LEU A 431 13.89 26.83 -6.46
N LEU A 432 12.86 26.11 -6.91
CA LEU A 432 11.77 25.65 -6.06
C LEU A 432 12.26 24.57 -5.07
N ALA A 433 13.10 23.65 -5.54
CA ALA A 433 13.73 22.64 -4.71
C ALA A 433 14.63 23.26 -3.63
N ASP A 434 15.43 24.27 -3.98
CA ASP A 434 16.32 24.99 -3.05
C ASP A 434 15.60 25.69 -1.89
N ILE A 435 14.35 26.11 -2.09
CA ILE A 435 13.54 26.73 -1.04
C ILE A 435 12.64 25.73 -0.29
N THR A 436 12.51 24.51 -0.80
CA THR A 436 11.72 23.44 -0.18
C THR A 436 12.44 22.99 1.10
N PRO A 437 11.74 22.88 2.23
CA PRO A 437 12.32 22.33 3.45
C PRO A 437 12.49 20.82 3.33
N ASP A 438 13.51 20.30 4.01
CA ASP A 438 13.75 18.86 4.12
C ASP A 438 12.54 18.13 4.72
N SER A 439 12.34 16.88 4.30
CA SER A 439 11.28 16.01 4.82
C SER A 439 11.30 15.91 6.35
N GLU A 440 12.47 15.94 6.98
CA GLU A 440 12.60 15.92 8.45
C GLU A 440 11.94 17.12 9.15
N GLU A 441 11.97 18.31 8.54
CA GLU A 441 11.28 19.50 9.06
C GLU A 441 9.77 19.40 8.87
N ILE A 442 9.33 18.85 7.72
CA ILE A 442 7.91 18.71 7.39
C ILE A 442 7.20 17.66 8.27
N TYR A 443 7.89 16.56 8.59
CA TYR A 443 7.34 15.49 9.42
C TYR A 443 7.37 15.80 10.92
N ASP A 444 8.19 16.75 11.38
CA ASP A 444 8.17 17.18 12.78
C ASP A 444 6.86 17.94 13.07
N PRO A 445 5.99 17.44 13.96
CA PRO A 445 4.67 18.04 14.19
C PRO A 445 4.74 19.40 14.90
N VAL A 446 5.84 19.69 15.61
CA VAL A 446 6.06 20.99 16.26
C VAL A 446 6.62 21.99 15.25
N ALA A 447 7.59 21.58 14.42
CA ALA A 447 8.18 22.44 13.41
C ALA A 447 7.18 22.84 12.32
N SER A 448 6.32 21.91 11.92
CA SER A 448 5.31 22.11 10.86
C SER A 448 4.06 22.86 11.32
N TYR A 449 3.84 23.04 12.63
CA TYR A 449 2.67 23.76 13.15
C TYR A 449 2.92 25.28 13.25
N ASN A 450 2.77 26.01 12.14
CA ASN A 450 2.89 27.48 12.12
C ASN A 450 1.58 28.16 11.71
N PRO A 451 0.66 28.36 12.66
CA PRO A 451 -0.64 28.88 12.32
C PRO A 451 -0.68 30.39 12.12
N VAL A 452 -1.34 30.84 11.06
CA VAL A 452 -1.57 32.26 10.75
C VAL A 452 -3.04 32.56 10.56
N ASN A 453 -3.43 33.83 10.72
CA ASN A 453 -4.74 34.28 10.26
C ASN A 453 -4.73 34.32 8.72
N SER A 454 -5.82 33.92 8.06
CA SER A 454 -5.90 33.99 6.60
C SER A 454 -5.72 35.41 6.05
N THR A 455 -6.01 36.44 6.84
CA THR A 455 -5.73 37.85 6.50
C THR A 455 -4.25 38.21 6.48
N THR A 456 -3.37 37.34 7.01
CA THR A 456 -1.91 37.52 6.99
C THR A 456 -1.30 37.04 5.68
N LEU A 457 -1.92 36.06 5.01
CA LEU A 457 -1.40 35.45 3.79
C LEU A 457 -1.10 36.44 2.65
N PRO A 458 -1.93 37.48 2.38
CA PRO A 458 -1.62 38.46 1.33
C PRO A 458 -0.32 39.24 1.55
N TYR A 459 0.22 39.27 2.77
CA TYR A 459 1.50 39.92 3.08
C TYR A 459 2.69 38.97 2.98
N MET A 460 2.45 37.66 3.01
CA MET A 460 3.50 36.63 2.92
C MET A 460 3.61 36.06 1.51
N PHE A 461 2.47 35.92 0.83
CA PHE A 461 2.37 35.37 -0.51
C PHE A 461 1.41 36.22 -1.31
N ALA A 462 1.95 37.20 -1.99
CA ALA A 462 1.19 38.28 -2.58
C ALA A 462 0.99 38.11 -4.10
N SER A 463 1.65 37.13 -4.73
CA SER A 463 1.49 36.81 -6.16
C SER A 463 0.11 36.24 -6.52
N ILE A 464 -0.74 35.90 -5.54
CA ILE A 464 -2.14 35.53 -5.74
C ILE A 464 -3.08 36.31 -4.82
N SER A 465 -4.36 36.38 -5.20
CA SER A 465 -5.43 36.89 -4.34
C SER A 465 -6.02 35.75 -3.50
N TRP A 466 -5.60 35.65 -2.24
CA TRP A 466 -6.08 34.63 -1.30
C TRP A 466 -7.59 34.64 -1.09
N SER A 467 -8.22 35.82 -1.07
CA SER A 467 -9.68 35.93 -0.93
C SER A 467 -10.41 35.32 -2.13
N ALA A 468 -9.96 35.61 -3.34
CA ALA A 468 -10.52 35.02 -4.56
C ALA A 468 -10.20 33.52 -4.67
N TYR A 469 -8.97 33.12 -4.30
CA TYR A 469 -8.55 31.72 -4.26
C TYR A 469 -9.44 30.87 -3.34
N PHE A 470 -9.62 31.29 -2.08
CA PHE A 470 -10.49 30.54 -1.16
C PHE A 470 -11.96 30.54 -1.58
N SER A 471 -12.46 31.66 -2.12
CA SER A 471 -13.86 31.76 -2.56
C SER A 471 -14.17 30.83 -3.75
N ALA A 472 -13.15 30.45 -4.53
CA ALA A 472 -13.29 29.50 -5.63
C ALA A 472 -13.30 28.03 -5.16
N LEU A 473 -12.72 27.74 -3.99
CA LEU A 473 -12.56 26.37 -3.48
C LEU A 473 -13.60 25.98 -2.45
N THR A 474 -14.05 26.92 -1.62
CA THR A 474 -14.97 26.65 -0.52
C THR A 474 -15.95 27.78 -0.29
N VAL A 475 -17.13 27.44 0.21
CA VAL A 475 -18.17 28.41 0.59
C VAL A 475 -17.85 29.13 1.90
N ARG A 476 -16.97 28.56 2.73
CA ARG A 476 -16.55 29.14 4.01
C ARG A 476 -15.13 29.65 3.88
N THR A 477 -14.94 30.97 3.90
CA THR A 477 -13.60 31.54 3.96
C THR A 477 -12.88 31.08 5.24
N PRO A 478 -11.73 30.40 5.13
CA PRO A 478 -11.00 29.95 6.32
C PRO A 478 -10.53 31.18 7.10
N LYS A 479 -10.66 31.13 8.43
CA LYS A 479 -10.14 32.19 9.32
C LYS A 479 -8.66 32.00 9.66
N ARG A 480 -8.19 30.76 9.55
CA ARG A 480 -6.87 30.30 9.97
C ARG A 480 -6.34 29.32 8.94
N VAL A 481 -5.04 29.37 8.70
CA VAL A 481 -4.29 28.45 7.84
C VAL A 481 -3.04 28.06 8.60
N ILE A 482 -2.68 26.79 8.56
CA ILE A 482 -1.46 26.27 9.20
C ILE A 482 -0.39 26.16 8.12
N LEU A 483 0.77 26.78 8.32
CA LEU A 483 1.87 26.77 7.35
C LEU A 483 2.88 25.72 7.80
N ALA A 484 3.11 24.69 6.98
CA ALA A 484 4.15 23.71 7.28
C ALA A 484 5.54 24.37 7.36
N SER A 485 5.80 25.37 6.51
CA SER A 485 7.00 26.21 6.62
C SER A 485 6.72 27.66 6.19
N PRO A 486 6.70 28.64 7.13
CA PRO A 486 6.54 30.06 6.82
C PRO A 486 7.63 30.61 5.88
N ARG A 487 8.86 30.07 5.99
CA ARG A 487 9.99 30.44 5.12
C ARG A 487 9.72 30.02 3.69
N PHE A 488 9.22 28.81 3.46
CA PHE A 488 8.86 28.34 2.12
C PHE A 488 7.82 29.26 1.48
N VAL A 489 6.75 29.62 2.20
CA VAL A 489 5.67 30.49 1.70
C VAL A 489 6.22 31.84 1.18
N THR A 490 7.05 32.51 1.97
CA THR A 490 7.62 33.81 1.61
C THR A 490 8.66 33.70 0.48
N SER A 491 9.44 32.63 0.47
CA SER A 491 10.45 32.37 -0.56
C SER A 491 9.79 31.99 -1.90
N LEU A 492 8.70 31.23 -1.86
CA LEU A 492 7.90 30.85 -3.02
C LEU A 492 7.28 32.07 -3.68
N ASP A 493 6.72 32.99 -2.89
CA ASP A 493 6.20 34.25 -3.42
C ASP A 493 7.27 35.09 -4.12
N ALA A 494 8.45 35.19 -3.51
CA ALA A 494 9.58 35.90 -4.11
C ALA A 494 10.07 35.22 -5.41
N LEU A 495 10.03 33.88 -5.48
CA LEU A 495 10.38 33.11 -6.67
C LEU A 495 9.36 33.31 -7.79
N ILE A 496 8.06 33.20 -7.48
CA ILE A 496 6.99 33.44 -8.45
C ILE A 496 7.03 34.88 -8.95
N SER A 497 7.14 35.86 -8.05
CA SER A 497 7.14 37.29 -8.38
C SER A 497 8.21 37.66 -9.42
N ARG A 498 9.44 37.15 -9.27
CA ARG A 498 10.58 37.45 -10.17
C ARG A 498 10.61 36.62 -11.47
N THR A 499 9.83 35.54 -11.54
CA THR A 499 9.83 34.64 -12.70
C THR A 499 8.98 35.22 -13.84
N LYS A 500 9.39 35.05 -15.10
CA LYS A 500 8.62 35.51 -16.27
C LYS A 500 7.29 34.75 -16.37
N SER A 501 6.22 35.42 -16.83
CA SER A 501 4.90 34.81 -16.97
C SER A 501 4.90 33.59 -17.88
N GLU A 502 5.67 33.60 -18.97
CA GLU A 502 5.76 32.49 -19.91
C GLU A 502 6.40 31.24 -19.29
N VAL A 503 7.33 31.43 -18.35
CA VAL A 503 7.95 30.33 -17.60
C VAL A 503 6.97 29.73 -16.61
N LEU A 504 6.20 30.57 -15.90
CA LEU A 504 5.14 30.10 -15.01
C LEU A 504 4.04 29.36 -15.77
N GLU A 505 3.64 29.86 -16.93
CA GLU A 505 2.68 29.20 -17.82
C GLU A 505 3.21 27.84 -18.29
N ALA A 506 4.46 27.81 -18.77
CA ALA A 506 5.12 26.57 -19.21
C ALA A 506 5.24 25.55 -18.07
N TYR A 507 5.56 26.00 -16.85
CA TYR A 507 5.61 25.14 -15.67
C TYR A 507 4.23 24.59 -15.29
N ILE A 508 3.17 25.41 -15.28
CA ILE A 508 1.80 24.95 -14.98
C ILE A 508 1.33 23.94 -16.05
N VAL A 509 1.63 24.20 -17.32
CA VAL A 509 1.31 23.27 -18.43
C VAL A 509 2.09 21.97 -18.29
N TRP A 510 3.38 22.04 -17.99
CA TRP A 510 4.21 20.86 -17.75
C TRP A 510 3.71 20.05 -16.55
N THR A 511 3.35 20.72 -15.45
CA THR A 511 2.74 20.09 -14.27
C THR A 511 1.48 19.32 -14.66
N ALA A 512 0.55 19.93 -15.39
CA ALA A 512 -0.65 19.23 -15.85
C ALA A 512 -0.34 18.07 -16.83
N ILE A 513 0.72 18.16 -17.64
CA ILE A 513 1.16 17.05 -18.50
C ILE A 513 1.69 15.87 -17.68
N ARG A 514 2.53 16.10 -16.67
CA ARG A 514 3.03 15.00 -15.81
C ARG A 514 1.90 14.34 -15.00
N GLU A 515 0.97 15.12 -14.46
CA GLU A 515 -0.10 14.60 -13.59
C GLU A 515 -1.21 13.87 -14.35
N LEU A 516 -1.56 14.33 -15.56
CA LEU A 516 -2.69 13.80 -16.33
C LEU A 516 -2.27 13.03 -17.58
N GLY A 517 -1.00 13.05 -17.96
CA GLY A 517 -0.50 12.43 -19.20
C GLY A 517 -0.70 10.91 -19.23
N THR A 518 -0.53 10.24 -18.09
CA THR A 518 -0.71 8.78 -17.97
C THR A 518 -2.18 8.34 -18.06
N ALA A 519 -3.14 9.28 -17.92
CA ALA A 519 -4.55 9.04 -18.16
C ALA A 519 -4.92 9.01 -19.66
N LEU A 520 -3.97 9.33 -20.56
CA LEU A 520 -4.15 9.17 -22.00
C LEU A 520 -3.88 7.72 -22.45
N GLY A 521 -4.34 7.41 -23.66
CA GLY A 521 -4.07 6.12 -24.28
C GLY A 521 -2.57 5.87 -24.48
N PRO A 522 -2.12 4.60 -24.41
CA PRO A 522 -0.69 4.25 -24.45
C PRO A 522 -0.01 4.63 -25.78
N SER A 523 -0.75 4.82 -26.87
CA SER A 523 -0.19 5.23 -28.17
C SER A 523 -0.17 6.75 -28.36
N VAL A 524 -0.69 7.52 -27.40
CA VAL A 524 -0.81 8.98 -27.52
C VAL A 524 0.54 9.65 -27.23
N LYS A 525 1.10 10.37 -28.21
CA LYS A 525 2.43 10.99 -28.10
C LYS A 525 2.61 11.86 -26.84
N LEU A 526 1.58 12.61 -26.46
CA LEU A 526 1.64 13.53 -25.31
C LEU A 526 1.81 12.81 -23.96
N ARG A 527 1.51 11.50 -23.88
CA ARG A 527 1.75 10.66 -22.70
C ARG A 527 3.24 10.38 -22.45
N ALA A 528 4.04 10.31 -23.52
CA ALA A 528 5.38 9.73 -23.50
C ALA A 528 6.34 10.38 -22.49
N ALA A 529 6.29 11.71 -22.34
CA ALA A 529 7.17 12.42 -21.40
C ALA A 529 6.82 12.12 -19.94
N ALA A 530 5.53 12.09 -19.59
CA ALA A 530 5.06 11.76 -18.24
C ALA A 530 5.40 10.31 -17.87
N GLU A 531 5.14 9.37 -18.79
CA GLU A 531 5.46 7.96 -18.61
C GLU A 531 6.97 7.71 -18.50
N ARG A 532 7.79 8.42 -19.30
CA ARG A 532 9.25 8.34 -19.20
C ARG A 532 9.76 8.82 -17.84
N LEU A 533 9.20 9.89 -17.31
CA LEU A 533 9.53 10.40 -15.97
C LEU A 533 9.18 9.39 -14.88
N GLU A 534 7.96 8.85 -14.93
CA GLU A 534 7.48 7.87 -13.95
C GLU A 534 8.34 6.61 -13.95
N ARG A 535 8.66 6.07 -15.13
CA ARG A 535 9.49 4.85 -15.26
C ARG A 535 10.90 5.06 -14.74
N TYR A 536 11.51 6.19 -15.10
CA TYR A 536 12.89 6.49 -14.73
C TYR A 536 13.07 6.58 -13.21
N THR A 537 12.19 7.29 -12.51
CA THR A 537 12.27 7.44 -11.04
C THR A 537 12.06 6.13 -10.28
N LYS A 538 11.43 5.13 -10.92
CA LYS A 538 11.21 3.78 -10.39
C LYS A 538 12.28 2.77 -10.85
N GLY A 539 13.21 3.17 -11.73
CA GLY A 539 14.19 2.27 -12.35
C GLY A 539 13.56 1.24 -13.30
N VAL A 540 12.37 1.53 -13.81
CA VAL A 540 11.65 0.71 -14.78
C VAL A 540 12.23 0.94 -16.17
N ASP A 541 12.40 -0.14 -16.93
CA ASP A 541 12.91 -0.08 -18.31
C ASP A 541 12.01 0.84 -19.16
N PRO A 542 12.57 1.83 -19.89
CA PRO A 542 11.79 2.69 -20.79
C PRO A 542 10.93 1.94 -21.81
N ASP A 543 11.30 0.71 -22.18
CA ASP A 543 10.59 -0.14 -23.13
C ASP A 543 9.70 -1.20 -22.45
N ALA A 544 9.60 -1.18 -21.11
CA ALA A 544 8.72 -2.08 -20.37
C ALA A 544 7.27 -1.96 -20.84
N LYS A 545 6.58 -3.10 -20.93
CA LYS A 545 5.14 -3.14 -21.21
C LYS A 545 4.38 -3.02 -19.89
N GLU A 546 3.54 -2.00 -19.80
CA GLU A 546 2.59 -1.80 -18.69
C GLU A 546 1.66 -3.01 -18.57
N ASP A 547 1.52 -3.57 -17.37
CA ASP A 547 0.40 -4.42 -17.01
C ASP A 547 -0.85 -3.55 -16.82
N ARG A 548 -1.59 -3.41 -17.93
CA ARG A 548 -2.80 -2.59 -17.96
C ARG A 548 -3.83 -3.00 -16.91
N LYS A 549 -3.90 -4.29 -16.54
CA LYS A 549 -4.87 -4.74 -15.53
C LYS A 549 -4.53 -4.18 -14.16
N THR A 550 -3.26 -4.21 -13.79
CA THR A 550 -2.74 -3.67 -12.53
C THR A 550 -2.95 -2.15 -12.46
N VAL A 551 -2.64 -1.41 -13.53
CA VAL A 551 -2.91 0.04 -13.60
C VAL A 551 -4.39 0.35 -13.41
N CYS A 552 -5.27 -0.32 -14.16
CA CYS A 552 -6.71 -0.07 -14.09
C CYS A 552 -7.34 -0.47 -12.75
N LEU A 553 -6.78 -1.47 -12.07
CA LEU A 553 -7.17 -1.83 -10.70
C LEU A 553 -6.77 -0.76 -9.69
N GLY A 554 -5.53 -0.26 -9.78
CA GLY A 554 -5.05 0.82 -8.92
C GLY A 554 -5.91 2.07 -9.05
N ASP A 555 -6.20 2.50 -10.27
CA ASP A 555 -7.05 3.68 -10.50
C ASP A 555 -8.50 3.48 -10.08
N LEU A 556 -9.06 2.28 -10.29
CA LEU A 556 -10.40 1.96 -9.81
C LEU A 556 -10.47 2.04 -8.28
N ASN A 557 -9.47 1.49 -7.60
CA ASN A 557 -9.41 1.54 -6.14
C ASN A 557 -9.24 2.98 -5.64
N ALA A 558 -8.39 3.80 -6.27
CA ALA A 558 -8.28 5.22 -5.96
C ALA A 558 -9.60 5.99 -6.17
N ALA A 559 -10.39 5.63 -7.19
CA ALA A 559 -11.64 6.33 -7.50
C ALA A 559 -12.87 5.82 -6.73
N LEU A 560 -12.95 4.51 -6.49
CA LEU A 560 -14.14 3.77 -6.05
C LEU A 560 -13.81 2.75 -4.94
N GLY A 561 -12.72 2.95 -4.20
CA GLY A 561 -12.19 2.00 -3.22
C GLY A 561 -13.19 1.53 -2.16
N PHE A 562 -14.02 2.40 -1.58
CA PHE A 562 -15.06 1.97 -0.63
C PHE A 562 -16.14 1.11 -1.30
N MET A 563 -16.44 1.38 -2.57
CA MET A 563 -17.40 0.59 -3.34
C MET A 563 -16.85 -0.79 -3.69
N ALA A 564 -15.59 -0.87 -4.15
CA ALA A 564 -14.91 -2.14 -4.37
C ALA A 564 -14.73 -2.92 -3.06
N GLY A 565 -14.35 -2.22 -1.98
CA GLY A 565 -14.12 -2.75 -0.65
C GLY A 565 -15.32 -3.46 -0.05
N ARG A 566 -16.55 -2.95 -0.27
CA ARG A 566 -17.79 -3.64 0.15
C ARG A 566 -17.85 -5.07 -0.36
N TYR A 567 -17.62 -5.27 -1.66
CA TYR A 567 -17.71 -6.59 -2.27
C TYR A 567 -16.48 -7.45 -1.95
N PHE A 568 -15.31 -6.84 -1.89
CA PHE A 568 -14.10 -7.51 -1.43
C PHE A 568 -14.27 -8.12 -0.03
N VAL A 569 -14.74 -7.33 0.94
CA VAL A 569 -14.99 -7.81 2.32
C VAL A 569 -15.98 -8.96 2.35
N ARG A 570 -17.05 -8.86 1.55
CA ARG A 570 -18.04 -9.93 1.43
C ARG A 570 -17.43 -11.23 0.92
N GLU A 571 -16.37 -11.22 0.13
CA GLU A 571 -15.75 -12.45 -0.38
C GLU A 571 -14.56 -12.92 0.47
N ALA A 572 -13.73 -11.98 0.93
CA ALA A 572 -12.40 -12.27 1.49
C ALA A 572 -12.30 -12.11 3.01
N PHE A 573 -13.30 -11.52 3.68
CA PHE A 573 -13.22 -11.18 5.11
C PHE A 573 -14.54 -11.41 5.85
N GLN A 574 -14.94 -12.69 5.94
CA GLN A 574 -16.16 -13.14 6.61
C GLN A 574 -15.90 -13.84 7.96
N GLY A 575 -16.99 -14.16 8.67
CA GLY A 575 -17.00 -15.05 9.84
C GLY A 575 -16.25 -14.47 11.04
N GLU A 576 -15.50 -15.32 11.73
CA GLU A 576 -14.76 -14.98 12.96
C GLU A 576 -13.49 -14.15 12.70
N SER A 577 -13.14 -13.84 11.45
CA SER A 577 -11.88 -13.15 11.10
C SER A 577 -11.74 -11.80 11.80
N LYS A 578 -12.80 -10.97 11.78
CA LYS A 578 -12.81 -9.67 12.46
C LYS A 578 -12.58 -9.81 13.96
N LYS A 579 -13.32 -10.72 14.60
CA LYS A 579 -13.21 -10.97 16.04
C LYS A 579 -11.81 -11.45 16.42
N ARG A 580 -11.24 -12.39 15.67
CA ARG A 580 -9.88 -12.89 15.93
C ARG A 580 -8.82 -11.79 15.77
N VAL A 581 -8.97 -10.92 14.78
CA VAL A 581 -8.08 -9.76 14.58
C VAL A 581 -8.21 -8.77 15.74
N GLU A 582 -9.43 -8.44 16.17
CA GLU A 582 -9.68 -7.58 17.32
C GLU A 582 -9.06 -8.16 18.59
N GLU A 583 -9.22 -9.47 18.84
CA GLU A 583 -8.56 -10.18 19.96
C GLU A 583 -7.04 -10.02 19.94
N ILE A 584 -6.40 -10.16 18.77
CA ILE A 584 -4.95 -9.95 18.63
C ILE A 584 -4.60 -8.50 18.97
N ILE A 585 -5.27 -7.51 18.39
CA ILE A 585 -5.00 -6.08 18.63
C ILE A 585 -5.14 -5.75 20.13
N TYR A 586 -6.26 -6.12 20.76
CA TYR A 586 -6.49 -5.82 22.17
C TYR A 586 -5.49 -6.52 23.09
N SER A 587 -5.04 -7.73 22.74
CA SER A 587 -3.99 -8.41 23.51
C SER A 587 -2.61 -7.72 23.38
N VAL A 588 -2.31 -7.12 22.23
CA VAL A 588 -1.10 -6.30 22.04
C VAL A 588 -1.16 -5.01 22.87
N ILE A 589 -2.32 -4.34 22.88
CA ILE A 589 -2.56 -3.18 23.75
C ILE A 589 -2.42 -3.58 25.23
N ALA A 590 -2.95 -4.74 25.62
CA ALA A 590 -2.82 -5.26 26.98
C ALA A 590 -1.36 -5.55 27.36
N ALA A 591 -0.57 -6.12 26.45
CA ALA A 591 0.85 -6.39 26.66
C ALA A 591 1.67 -5.09 26.82
N PHE A 592 1.38 -4.07 26.01
CA PHE A 592 1.99 -2.74 26.17
C PHE A 592 1.67 -2.16 27.55
N LYS A 593 0.39 -2.18 27.95
CA LYS A 593 -0.04 -1.65 29.25
C LYS A 593 0.56 -2.41 30.43
N SER A 594 0.67 -3.75 30.33
CA SER A 594 1.26 -4.58 31.39
C SER A 594 2.77 -4.36 31.52
N ARG A 595 3.44 -3.96 30.44
CA ARG A 595 4.85 -3.56 30.41
C ARG A 595 5.09 -2.19 31.05
N LEU A 596 4.16 -1.24 30.96
CA LEU A 596 4.37 0.12 31.50
C LEU A 596 4.92 0.15 32.94
N PRO A 597 4.41 -0.64 33.93
CA PRO A 597 4.97 -0.78 35.29
C PRO A 597 6.44 -1.23 35.40
N GLU A 598 6.95 -1.94 34.40
CA GLU A 598 8.31 -2.48 34.41
C GLU A 598 9.35 -1.54 33.76
N LEU A 599 8.91 -0.41 33.18
CA LEU A 599 9.78 0.62 32.61
C LEU A 599 10.25 1.56 33.74
N ASP A 600 11.52 1.46 34.09
CA ASP A 600 12.17 2.25 35.16
C ASP A 600 12.38 3.72 34.78
N TRP A 601 12.56 3.99 33.49
CA TRP A 601 12.73 5.32 32.91
C TRP A 601 11.43 6.13 32.82
N LEU A 602 10.27 5.51 33.09
CA LEU A 602 8.96 6.13 32.98
C LEU A 602 8.43 6.51 34.38
N ASP A 603 8.34 7.80 34.71
CA ASP A 603 7.79 8.21 36.00
C ASP A 603 6.30 7.82 36.16
N GLU A 604 5.80 7.72 37.40
CA GLU A 604 4.41 7.30 37.69
C GLU A 604 3.35 8.17 36.99
N LYS A 605 3.57 9.48 36.91
CA LYS A 605 2.61 10.43 36.31
C LYS A 605 2.54 10.23 34.80
N THR A 606 3.68 10.11 34.12
CA THR A 606 3.74 9.88 32.68
C THR A 606 3.23 8.48 32.33
N ARG A 607 3.53 7.47 33.17
CA ARG A 607 3.02 6.11 33.05
C ARG A 607 1.51 6.04 33.06
N LYS A 608 0.87 6.73 34.02
CA LYS A 608 -0.60 6.79 34.11
C LYS A 608 -1.20 7.43 32.86
N LYS A 609 -0.61 8.51 32.36
CA LYS A 609 -1.07 9.16 31.12
C LYS A 609 -0.87 8.31 29.88
N ALA A 610 0.24 7.57 29.79
CA ALA A 610 0.49 6.64 28.69
C ALA A 610 -0.57 5.51 28.69
N GLN A 611 -0.93 5.01 29.88
CA GLN A 611 -2.03 4.05 30.04
C GLN A 611 -3.38 4.66 29.61
N GLU A 612 -3.70 5.88 30.07
CA GLU A 612 -4.94 6.60 29.67
C GLU A 612 -5.00 6.84 28.16
N LYS A 613 -3.86 7.15 27.51
CA LYS A 613 -3.77 7.30 26.06
C LYS A 613 -4.01 5.97 25.35
N ALA A 614 -3.36 4.89 25.78
CA ALA A 614 -3.55 3.56 25.23
C ALA A 614 -5.00 3.07 25.38
N ASP A 615 -5.64 3.37 26.51
CA ASP A 615 -7.06 3.07 26.77
C ASP A 615 -8.02 3.85 25.88
N ALA A 616 -7.61 5.03 25.41
CA ALA A 616 -8.40 5.90 24.53
C ALA A 616 -8.22 5.60 23.03
N ILE A 617 -7.28 4.72 22.65
CA ILE A 617 -7.05 4.39 21.24
C ILE A 617 -8.30 3.74 20.66
N ARG A 618 -8.82 4.31 19.58
CA ARG A 618 -9.95 3.75 18.82
C ARG A 618 -9.42 2.68 17.86
N VAL A 619 -10.04 1.51 17.86
CA VAL A 619 -9.62 0.37 17.02
C VAL A 619 -10.61 0.21 15.86
N MET A 620 -10.13 0.41 14.63
CA MET A 620 -10.93 0.35 13.40
C MET A 620 -10.51 -0.83 12.53
N VAL A 621 -11.40 -1.82 12.33
CA VAL A 621 -11.03 -3.12 11.76
C VAL A 621 -11.94 -3.54 10.61
N GLY A 622 -11.31 -3.88 9.49
CA GLY A 622 -11.90 -4.51 8.31
C GLY A 622 -12.57 -3.52 7.37
N TYR A 623 -13.59 -2.81 7.85
CA TYR A 623 -14.45 -1.97 7.01
C TYR A 623 -15.15 -0.83 7.78
N PRO A 624 -15.41 0.32 7.12
CA PRO A 624 -15.98 1.52 7.74
C PRO A 624 -17.49 1.49 7.90
N ILE A 625 -17.96 2.21 8.94
CA ILE A 625 -19.35 2.67 9.08
C ILE A 625 -19.58 4.07 8.46
N SER A 626 -18.52 4.78 8.05
CA SER A 626 -18.62 6.06 7.34
C SER A 626 -17.58 6.18 6.20
N PRO A 627 -17.99 6.06 4.92
CA PRO A 627 -19.31 5.60 4.49
C PRO A 627 -19.61 4.18 4.99
N ASN A 628 -20.88 3.86 5.24
CA ASN A 628 -21.23 2.52 5.71
C ASN A 628 -21.11 1.51 4.56
N THR A 629 -20.00 0.78 4.52
CA THR A 629 -19.72 -0.17 3.44
C THR A 629 -20.51 -1.48 3.58
N THR A 630 -21.15 -1.73 4.73
CA THR A 630 -22.09 -2.84 4.91
C THR A 630 -23.49 -2.52 4.35
N ASP A 631 -23.75 -1.28 3.94
CA ASP A 631 -25.00 -0.83 3.33
C ASP A 631 -24.77 -0.38 1.87
N ALA A 632 -25.38 -1.07 0.91
CA ALA A 632 -25.24 -0.77 -0.52
C ALA A 632 -25.79 0.61 -0.89
N VAL A 633 -26.87 1.04 -0.24
CA VAL A 633 -27.49 2.36 -0.47
C VAL A 633 -26.59 3.46 0.06
N SER A 634 -25.95 3.25 1.22
CA SER A 634 -24.96 4.19 1.76
C SER A 634 -23.78 4.38 0.81
N VAL A 635 -23.23 3.29 0.27
CA VAL A 635 -22.17 3.33 -0.74
C VAL A 635 -22.63 4.05 -2.01
N ALA A 636 -23.83 3.75 -2.52
CA ALA A 636 -24.38 4.40 -3.69
C ALA A 636 -24.54 5.92 -3.50
N ASN A 637 -25.02 6.33 -2.32
CA ASN A 637 -25.18 7.73 -1.96
C ASN A 637 -23.83 8.44 -1.82
N PHE A 638 -22.84 7.77 -1.21
CA PHE A 638 -21.49 8.33 -1.08
C PHE A 638 -20.89 8.66 -2.44
N TYR A 639 -21.09 7.80 -3.45
CA TYR A 639 -20.58 7.99 -4.82
C TYR A 639 -21.60 8.59 -5.80
N ALA A 640 -22.70 9.20 -5.32
CA ALA A 640 -23.74 9.77 -6.18
C ALA A 640 -23.24 10.93 -7.05
N ASP A 641 -22.24 11.67 -6.56
CA ASP A 641 -21.62 12.83 -7.21
C ASP A 641 -20.44 12.47 -8.16
N LEU A 642 -20.11 11.18 -8.30
CA LEU A 642 -19.11 10.70 -9.26
C LEU A 642 -19.79 10.04 -10.48
N PRO A 643 -20.02 10.78 -11.58
CA PRO A 643 -20.44 10.16 -12.83
C PRO A 643 -19.30 9.31 -13.41
N VAL A 644 -19.64 8.15 -13.98
CA VAL A 644 -18.68 7.27 -14.67
C VAL A 644 -19.15 7.05 -16.10
N ASP A 645 -18.30 7.40 -17.06
CA ASP A 645 -18.48 7.13 -18.48
C ASP A 645 -17.67 5.88 -18.85
N GLY A 646 -18.35 4.78 -19.13
CA GLY A 646 -17.71 3.50 -19.50
C GLY A 646 -16.83 3.54 -20.76
N LYS A 647 -16.79 4.67 -21.48
CA LYS A 647 -16.02 4.86 -22.72
C LYS A 647 -14.96 5.97 -22.62
N ASN A 648 -14.84 6.64 -21.48
CA ASN A 648 -13.96 7.80 -21.34
C ASN A 648 -13.17 7.80 -20.02
N TYR A 649 -12.07 7.06 -20.04
CA TYR A 649 -11.18 6.91 -18.89
C TYR A 649 -10.54 8.22 -18.43
N PHE A 650 -10.09 9.09 -19.35
CA PHE A 650 -9.51 10.40 -18.98
C PHE A 650 -10.53 11.25 -18.20
N ALA A 651 -11.79 11.30 -18.66
CA ALA A 651 -12.84 12.02 -17.96
C ALA A 651 -13.13 11.42 -16.58
N ASN A 652 -13.13 10.09 -16.46
CA ASN A 652 -13.33 9.39 -15.18
C ASN A 652 -12.20 9.69 -14.18
N ARG A 653 -10.93 9.67 -14.62
CA ARG A 653 -9.76 10.04 -13.79
C ARG A 653 -9.86 11.48 -13.30
N LEU A 654 -10.13 12.42 -14.21
CA LEU A 654 -10.26 13.83 -13.85
C LEU A 654 -11.47 14.10 -12.93
N ALA A 655 -12.60 13.45 -13.17
CA ALA A 655 -13.79 13.58 -12.33
C ALA A 655 -13.55 13.02 -10.93
N SER A 656 -12.82 11.91 -10.81
CA SER A 656 -12.42 11.33 -9.53
C SER A 656 -11.51 12.28 -8.73
N ALA A 657 -10.45 12.81 -9.34
CA ALA A 657 -9.56 13.79 -8.70
C ALA A 657 -10.31 15.07 -8.27
N THR A 658 -11.19 15.57 -9.15
CA THR A 658 -12.04 16.74 -8.85
C THR A 658 -12.97 16.49 -7.68
N ARG A 659 -13.55 15.29 -7.59
CA ARG A 659 -14.45 14.93 -6.50
C ARG A 659 -13.71 14.88 -5.16
N MET A 660 -12.51 14.29 -5.11
CA MET A 660 -11.71 14.22 -3.88
C MET A 660 -11.40 15.63 -3.36
N ALA A 661 -10.79 16.48 -4.19
CA ALA A 661 -10.49 17.86 -3.83
C ALA A 661 -11.74 18.63 -3.34
N LYS A 662 -12.87 18.50 -4.07
CA LYS A 662 -14.12 19.17 -3.68
C LYS A 662 -14.64 18.69 -2.31
N ARG A 663 -14.51 17.40 -2.00
CA ARG A 663 -14.96 16.85 -0.72
C ARG A 663 -14.12 17.40 0.42
N ASP A 664 -12.80 17.46 0.28
CA ASP A 664 -11.91 18.00 1.31
C ASP A 664 -12.21 19.47 1.58
N TRP A 665 -12.29 20.28 0.52
CA TRP A 665 -12.62 21.71 0.63
C TRP A 665 -14.02 21.99 1.18
N ALA A 666 -14.97 21.07 1.01
CA ALA A 666 -16.31 21.18 1.60
C ALA A 666 -16.29 21.03 3.13
N GLN A 667 -15.25 20.41 3.70
CA GLN A 667 -15.12 20.22 5.14
C GLN A 667 -14.65 21.49 5.87
N VAL A 668 -14.04 22.44 5.17
CA VAL A 668 -13.44 23.64 5.79
C VAL A 668 -14.42 24.37 6.71
N GLY A 669 -13.97 24.65 7.93
CA GLY A 669 -14.77 25.32 8.96
C GLY A 669 -15.88 24.47 9.59
N SER A 670 -15.96 23.18 9.26
CA SER A 670 -16.76 22.19 10.00
C SER A 670 -15.88 21.34 10.91
N LYS A 671 -16.53 20.44 11.67
CA LYS A 671 -15.87 19.35 12.38
C LYS A 671 -15.59 18.20 11.40
N LEU A 672 -14.37 17.67 11.43
CA LEU A 672 -14.01 16.43 10.75
C LEU A 672 -14.84 15.29 11.33
N ASN A 673 -15.20 14.34 10.46
CA ASN A 673 -15.95 13.17 10.85
C ASN A 673 -15.02 12.12 11.46
N SER A 674 -15.11 11.90 12.76
CA SER A 674 -14.28 10.93 13.47
C SER A 674 -14.47 9.49 13.00
N GLU A 675 -15.58 9.17 12.33
CA GLU A 675 -15.88 7.84 11.80
C GLU A 675 -15.44 7.65 10.33
N ALA A 676 -14.94 8.71 9.69
CA ALA A 676 -14.39 8.61 8.34
C ALA A 676 -13.10 7.77 8.36
N TRP A 677 -12.91 6.98 7.31
CA TRP A 677 -11.66 6.26 7.07
C TRP A 677 -10.89 6.96 5.97
N ASP A 678 -9.56 7.00 6.12
CA ASP A 678 -8.64 7.52 5.11
C ASP A 678 -8.15 6.40 4.16
N MET A 679 -8.36 5.13 4.53
CA MET A 679 -8.12 3.96 3.68
C MET A 679 -9.42 3.22 3.31
N PHE A 680 -9.46 2.55 2.16
CA PHE A 680 -10.58 1.68 1.76
C PHE A 680 -10.35 0.20 2.16
N PRO A 681 -11.43 -0.60 2.34
CA PRO A 681 -11.33 -1.94 2.92
C PRO A 681 -10.38 -2.93 2.24
N ALA A 682 -10.15 -2.79 0.93
CA ALA A 682 -9.31 -3.71 0.16
C ALA A 682 -7.82 -3.31 0.13
N GLU A 683 -7.42 -2.22 0.78
CA GLU A 683 -6.03 -1.81 0.89
C GLU A 683 -5.19 -2.81 1.69
N VAL A 684 -3.92 -2.93 1.31
CA VAL A 684 -2.92 -3.72 2.02
C VAL A 684 -1.99 -2.75 2.73
N ASN A 685 -2.48 -2.20 3.83
CA ASN A 685 -1.76 -1.26 4.66
C ASN A 685 -2.37 -1.23 6.08
N ALA A 686 -1.81 -0.41 6.97
CA ALA A 686 -2.41 -0.03 8.25
C ALA A 686 -1.95 1.40 8.60
N GLU A 687 -2.60 2.04 9.56
CA GLU A 687 -2.21 3.39 10.01
C GLU A 687 -2.55 3.65 11.48
N TYR A 688 -1.80 4.60 12.06
CA TYR A 688 -2.16 5.35 13.24
C TYR A 688 -2.37 6.83 12.89
N SER A 689 -3.47 7.40 13.36
CA SER A 689 -3.73 8.84 13.28
C SER A 689 -3.49 9.51 14.65
N PRO A 690 -2.51 10.42 14.78
CA PRO A 690 -2.27 11.14 16.04
C PRO A 690 -3.44 12.03 16.47
N GLN A 691 -4.01 12.80 15.54
CA GLN A 691 -5.12 13.73 15.77
C GLN A 691 -6.43 12.99 16.12
N GLY A 692 -6.64 11.82 15.52
CA GLY A 692 -7.81 10.97 15.78
C GLY A 692 -7.65 9.98 16.93
N ASN A 693 -6.40 9.79 17.40
CA ASN A 693 -5.96 8.73 18.31
C ASN A 693 -6.61 7.37 17.98
N TYR A 694 -6.48 6.94 16.73
CA TYR A 694 -7.03 5.68 16.24
C TYR A 694 -5.98 4.86 15.49
N ILE A 695 -6.15 3.54 15.53
CA ILE A 695 -5.43 2.58 14.69
C ILE A 695 -6.42 1.93 13.72
N LEU A 696 -6.06 1.87 12.44
CA LEU A 696 -6.93 1.40 11.37
C LEU A 696 -6.26 0.27 10.58
N PHE A 697 -7.01 -0.82 10.40
CA PHE A 697 -6.59 -2.01 9.68
C PHE A 697 -7.66 -2.40 8.64
N PRO A 698 -7.46 -2.14 7.34
CA PRO A 698 -8.37 -2.58 6.28
C PRO A 698 -8.39 -4.11 6.17
N ALA A 699 -9.50 -4.69 5.71
CA ALA A 699 -9.60 -6.13 5.51
C ALA A 699 -8.56 -6.70 4.53
N GLY A 700 -8.06 -5.87 3.60
CA GLY A 700 -7.10 -6.28 2.58
C GLY A 700 -5.73 -6.70 3.12
N ILE A 701 -5.27 -6.15 4.25
CA ILE A 701 -4.03 -6.61 4.90
C ILE A 701 -4.24 -7.93 5.66
N MET A 702 -5.47 -8.29 6.00
CA MET A 702 -5.79 -9.47 6.82
C MET A 702 -5.89 -10.74 5.97
N GLN A 703 -4.89 -10.96 5.12
CA GLN A 703 -4.76 -12.08 4.21
C GLN A 703 -3.37 -12.70 4.35
N PRO A 704 -3.15 -13.96 3.95
CA PRO A 704 -1.82 -14.55 3.94
C PRO A 704 -0.83 -13.71 3.10
N PRO A 705 0.42 -13.51 3.55
CA PRO A 705 1.03 -14.13 4.72
C PRO A 705 0.94 -13.31 6.02
N TYR A 706 0.16 -12.23 6.06
CA TYR A 706 -0.01 -11.43 7.29
C TYR A 706 -0.93 -12.13 8.29
N PHE A 707 -2.05 -12.69 7.81
CA PHE A 707 -3.07 -13.28 8.67
C PHE A 707 -3.87 -14.37 7.97
N HIS A 708 -4.23 -15.41 8.73
CA HIS A 708 -5.34 -16.29 8.41
C HIS A 708 -5.99 -16.75 9.71
N VAL A 709 -7.33 -16.81 9.77
CA VAL A 709 -8.08 -17.04 11.02
C VAL A 709 -7.77 -18.39 11.69
N SER A 710 -7.43 -19.42 10.90
CA SER A 710 -7.14 -20.77 11.38
C SER A 710 -5.66 -21.04 11.68
N TRP A 711 -4.78 -20.06 11.49
CA TRP A 711 -3.35 -20.24 11.76
C TRP A 711 -3.05 -20.29 13.27
N PRO A 712 -2.02 -21.05 13.68
CA PRO A 712 -1.47 -20.96 15.02
C PRO A 712 -1.09 -19.53 15.41
N SER A 713 -1.24 -19.18 16.69
CA SER A 713 -1.10 -17.81 17.17
C SER A 713 0.29 -17.21 16.92
N TYR A 714 1.36 -18.02 16.98
CA TYR A 714 2.72 -17.54 16.69
C TYR A 714 2.90 -16.99 15.26
N LEU A 715 2.19 -17.52 14.25
CA LEU A 715 2.24 -16.99 12.88
C LEU A 715 1.44 -15.69 12.79
N GLN A 716 0.20 -15.70 13.32
CA GLN A 716 -0.67 -14.54 13.32
C GLN A 716 -0.02 -13.35 14.02
N ARG A 717 0.69 -13.60 15.12
CA ARG A 717 1.35 -12.56 15.92
C ARG A 717 2.72 -12.16 15.37
N GLY A 718 3.46 -13.11 14.79
CA GLY A 718 4.73 -12.82 14.13
C GLY A 718 4.57 -11.89 12.91
N ALA A 719 3.46 -12.02 12.17
CA ALA A 719 3.14 -11.15 11.05
C ALA A 719 2.12 -10.05 11.43
N PHE A 720 0.82 -10.32 11.41
CA PHE A 720 -0.21 -9.30 11.69
C PHE A 720 -0.12 -8.68 13.09
N GLY A 721 0.22 -9.45 14.13
CA GLY A 721 0.39 -8.88 15.47
C GLY A 721 1.54 -7.87 15.56
N ALA A 722 2.62 -8.08 14.79
CA ALA A 722 3.70 -7.10 14.68
C ALA A 722 3.24 -5.81 14.00
N VAL A 723 2.39 -5.90 12.96
CA VAL A 723 1.73 -4.73 12.35
C VAL A 723 0.81 -4.04 13.37
N ALA A 724 0.00 -4.79 14.11
CA ALA A 724 -0.87 -4.22 15.15
C ALA A 724 -0.08 -3.50 16.26
N GLY A 725 1.05 -4.07 16.67
CA GLY A 725 1.96 -3.45 17.62
C GLY A 725 2.67 -2.23 17.05
N HIS A 726 2.95 -2.21 15.75
CA HIS A 726 3.57 -1.08 15.06
C HIS A 726 2.64 0.14 15.11
N GLU A 727 1.38 -0.02 14.72
CA GLU A 727 0.39 1.07 14.81
C GLU A 727 0.13 1.54 16.25
N LEU A 728 0.12 0.61 17.22
CA LEU A 728 0.06 0.99 18.64
C LEU A 728 1.28 1.82 19.05
N SER A 729 2.46 1.44 18.59
CA SER A 729 3.72 2.10 18.96
C SER A 729 3.83 3.49 18.37
N HIS A 730 3.20 3.78 17.22
CA HIS A 730 3.08 5.14 16.70
C HIS A 730 2.38 6.10 17.67
N ALA A 731 1.48 5.63 18.53
CA ALA A 731 0.89 6.47 19.58
C ALA A 731 1.93 6.96 20.62
N PHE A 732 3.12 6.36 20.64
CA PHE A 732 4.18 6.62 21.62
C PHE A 732 5.57 6.76 20.97
N ASP A 733 5.65 6.83 19.65
CA ASP A 733 6.90 7.13 18.95
C ASP A 733 7.32 8.60 19.18
N PRO A 734 8.47 9.06 18.66
CA PRO A 734 8.95 10.43 18.86
C PRO A 734 7.94 11.53 18.53
N ASP A 735 7.07 11.31 17.55
CA ASP A 735 6.11 12.30 17.05
C ASP A 735 4.74 12.09 17.72
N GLY A 736 4.23 10.87 17.76
CA GLY A 736 2.96 10.54 18.38
C GLY A 736 2.92 10.77 19.89
N ARG A 737 4.05 10.67 20.61
CA ARG A 737 4.10 11.03 22.04
C ARG A 737 3.78 12.51 22.30
N LEU A 738 3.86 13.38 21.29
CA LEU A 738 3.54 14.80 21.40
C LEU A 738 2.02 15.07 21.34
N TYR A 739 1.25 14.06 20.95
CA TYR A 739 -0.21 14.10 20.94
C TYR A 739 -0.73 13.40 22.18
N ASP A 740 -1.71 14.01 22.83
CA ASP A 740 -2.35 13.38 23.97
C ASP A 740 -3.49 12.42 23.57
N LYS A 741 -4.23 11.91 24.55
CA LYS A 741 -5.32 10.96 24.33
C LYS A 741 -6.47 11.48 23.46
N ASP A 742 -6.64 12.81 23.38
CA ASP A 742 -7.71 13.49 22.65
C ASP A 742 -7.19 14.07 21.32
N GLY A 743 -5.95 13.74 20.94
CA GLY A 743 -5.31 14.17 19.70
C GLY A 743 -4.75 15.59 19.71
N TYR A 744 -4.65 16.24 20.88
CA TYR A 744 -4.05 17.57 20.98
C TYR A 744 -2.53 17.47 20.98
N LEU A 745 -1.87 18.24 20.13
CA LEU A 745 -0.44 18.46 20.15
C LEU A 745 -0.07 19.30 21.37
N ARG A 746 0.38 18.64 22.45
CA ARG A 746 0.82 19.26 23.70
C ARG A 746 1.74 18.33 24.48
N ASP A 747 2.74 18.90 25.14
CA ASP A 747 3.60 18.11 26.01
C ASP A 747 2.85 17.68 27.28
N TRP A 748 2.69 16.37 27.45
CA TRP A 748 2.03 15.75 28.59
C TRP A 748 2.97 14.92 29.46
N TRP A 749 4.25 14.83 29.09
CA TRP A 749 5.29 14.08 29.81
C TRP A 749 5.92 14.94 30.90
N THR A 750 6.61 14.33 31.85
CA THR A 750 7.58 15.08 32.65
C THR A 750 8.87 15.25 31.86
N GLU A 751 9.59 16.32 32.20
CA GLU A 751 10.89 16.63 31.62
C GLU A 751 11.92 15.50 31.79
N ALA A 752 11.94 14.84 32.95
CA ALA A 752 12.82 13.70 33.22
C ALA A 752 12.52 12.51 32.29
N THR A 753 11.24 12.15 32.13
CA THR A 753 10.86 11.06 31.22
C THR A 753 11.13 11.43 29.76
N ALA A 754 10.84 12.68 29.35
CA ALA A 754 11.12 13.14 27.99
C ALA A 754 12.63 13.06 27.66
N HIS A 755 13.49 13.43 28.62
CA HIS A 755 14.93 13.28 28.50
C HIS A 755 15.36 11.82 28.33
N GLU A 756 14.89 10.91 29.20
CA GLU A 756 15.24 9.49 29.10
C GLU A 756 14.76 8.87 27.78
N PHE A 757 13.58 9.23 27.30
CA PHE A 757 13.10 8.80 25.99
C PHE A 757 13.98 9.30 24.85
N GLN A 758 14.41 10.56 24.90
CA GLN A 758 15.34 11.10 23.92
C GLN A 758 16.66 10.32 23.89
N GLN A 759 17.21 9.95 25.06
CA GLN A 759 18.44 9.14 25.12
C GLN A 759 18.25 7.75 24.48
N ARG A 760 17.10 7.11 24.71
CA ARG A 760 16.78 5.81 24.12
C ARG A 760 16.53 5.89 22.63
N GLN A 761 15.85 6.94 22.18
CA GLN A 761 15.67 7.25 20.77
C GLN A 761 17.04 7.47 20.09
N MET A 762 17.97 8.18 20.74
CA MET A 762 19.33 8.37 20.21
C MET A 762 20.09 7.04 20.04
N CYS A 763 19.86 6.05 20.90
CA CYS A 763 20.43 4.71 20.70
C CYS A 763 19.98 4.12 19.35
N LEU A 764 18.68 4.12 19.06
CA LEU A 764 18.14 3.62 17.79
C LEU A 764 18.62 4.48 16.62
N ALA A 765 18.58 5.81 16.74
CA ALA A 765 19.02 6.71 15.68
C ALA A 765 20.49 6.48 15.31
N ASN A 766 21.37 6.27 16.31
CA ASN A 766 22.78 5.96 16.08
C ASN A 766 22.96 4.59 15.42
N GLN A 767 22.17 3.58 15.82
CA GLN A 767 22.17 2.28 15.17
C GLN A 767 21.80 2.41 13.69
N TYR A 768 20.68 3.06 13.38
CA TYR A 768 20.15 3.13 12.02
C TYR A 768 20.96 4.06 11.11
N HIS A 769 21.61 5.09 11.66
CA HIS A 769 22.54 5.95 10.92
C HIS A 769 23.74 5.18 10.32
N SER A 770 24.14 4.08 10.97
CA SER A 770 25.24 3.23 10.49
C SER A 770 24.86 2.38 9.28
N TYR A 771 23.56 2.26 8.96
CA TYR A 771 23.07 1.46 7.85
C TYR A 771 23.15 2.21 6.53
N THR A 772 23.45 1.46 5.47
CA THR A 772 23.65 2.02 4.14
C THR A 772 22.93 1.21 3.06
N VAL A 773 22.67 1.85 1.91
CA VAL A 773 22.31 1.15 0.67
C VAL A 773 23.19 1.64 -0.47
N SER A 774 23.18 0.94 -1.61
CA SER A 774 23.89 1.38 -2.82
C SER A 774 23.20 2.60 -3.45
N ASP A 775 23.99 3.55 -3.92
CA ASP A 775 23.49 4.68 -4.73
C ASP A 775 23.26 4.32 -6.22
N GLY A 776 23.60 3.10 -6.63
CA GLY A 776 23.57 2.64 -8.02
C GLY A 776 24.66 3.20 -8.94
N LYS A 777 25.55 4.05 -8.42
CA LYS A 777 26.67 4.69 -9.12
C LYS A 777 28.04 4.27 -8.55
N GLY A 778 28.07 3.31 -7.62
CA GLY A 778 29.28 2.76 -7.01
C GLY A 778 29.61 3.35 -5.63
N GLY A 779 28.79 4.27 -5.13
CA GLY A 779 28.83 4.79 -3.76
C GLY A 779 27.76 4.18 -2.86
N VAL A 780 27.62 4.76 -1.67
CA VAL A 780 26.67 4.36 -0.64
C VAL A 780 25.91 5.57 -0.10
N LEU A 781 24.64 5.35 0.23
CA LEU A 781 23.80 6.32 0.93
C LEU A 781 23.56 5.82 2.34
N HIS A 782 23.84 6.68 3.33
CA HIS A 782 23.48 6.43 4.73
C HIS A 782 21.99 6.63 4.94
N LEU A 783 21.42 5.85 5.85
CA LEU A 783 20.05 6.05 6.30
C LEU A 783 19.94 7.39 7.05
N ARG A 784 18.90 8.15 6.71
CA ARG A 784 18.52 9.38 7.40
C ARG A 784 17.76 9.01 8.67
N SER A 785 18.46 8.56 9.71
CA SER A 785 17.81 8.01 10.90
C SER A 785 16.95 9.03 11.66
N ASN A 786 17.16 10.34 11.50
CA ASN A 786 16.24 11.35 12.02
C ASN A 786 14.91 11.36 11.27
N PHE A 787 14.90 11.02 9.97
CA PHE A 787 13.71 10.87 9.15
C PHE A 787 12.98 9.55 9.43
N THR A 788 13.72 8.46 9.71
CA THR A 788 13.14 7.12 9.93
C THR A 788 12.79 6.76 11.37
N LYS A 789 13.17 7.61 12.34
CA LYS A 789 13.05 7.34 13.78
C LYS A 789 11.65 6.91 14.23
N GLY A 790 10.58 7.49 13.67
CA GLY A 790 9.20 7.16 14.05
C GLY A 790 8.90 5.69 13.74
N GLU A 791 9.17 5.31 12.49
CA GLU A 791 9.01 3.97 11.97
C GLU A 791 9.91 2.94 12.65
N ASP A 792 11.17 3.29 12.91
CA ASP A 792 12.13 2.40 13.55
C ASP A 792 11.74 2.11 15.02
N VAL A 793 11.21 3.12 15.72
CA VAL A 793 10.65 2.96 17.07
C VAL A 793 9.38 2.11 17.03
N ALA A 794 8.51 2.36 16.05
CA ALA A 794 7.26 1.65 15.90
C ALA A 794 7.47 0.16 15.57
N ASP A 795 8.43 -0.17 14.69
CA ASP A 795 8.83 -1.55 14.42
C ASP A 795 9.36 -2.28 15.65
N ALA A 796 10.28 -1.63 16.38
CA ALA A 796 10.92 -2.22 17.55
C ALA A 796 9.93 -2.44 18.69
N GLY A 797 9.13 -1.42 19.01
CA GLY A 797 8.08 -1.52 20.01
C GLY A 797 7.01 -2.54 19.60
N GLY A 798 6.56 -2.48 18.35
CA GLY A 798 5.47 -3.31 17.86
C GLY A 798 5.75 -4.80 17.88
N LEU A 799 6.92 -5.22 17.39
CA LEU A 799 7.31 -6.63 17.44
C LEU A 799 7.47 -7.12 18.88
N ALA A 800 8.06 -6.30 19.75
CA ALA A 800 8.25 -6.64 21.16
C ALA A 800 6.89 -6.85 21.86
N GLN A 801 5.92 -5.94 21.70
CA GLN A 801 4.60 -6.09 22.31
C GLN A 801 3.80 -7.25 21.72
N SER A 802 3.94 -7.52 20.41
CA SER A 802 3.32 -8.69 19.78
C SER A 802 3.85 -10.01 20.36
N TYR A 803 5.17 -10.11 20.52
CA TYR A 803 5.80 -11.28 21.12
C TYR A 803 5.36 -11.47 22.58
N ARG A 804 5.32 -10.40 23.38
CA ARG A 804 4.83 -10.45 24.77
C ARG A 804 3.38 -10.91 24.84
N ALA A 805 2.51 -10.35 24.00
CA ALA A 805 1.10 -10.74 23.94
C ALA A 805 0.93 -12.23 23.59
N TRP A 806 1.74 -12.76 22.68
CA TRP A 806 1.75 -14.20 22.38
C TRP A 806 2.17 -15.05 23.59
N LYS A 807 3.27 -14.67 24.27
CA LYS A 807 3.74 -15.43 25.44
C LYS A 807 2.75 -15.35 26.61
N ASP A 808 2.04 -14.25 26.76
CA ASP A 808 0.99 -14.10 27.77
C ASP A 808 -0.24 -14.96 27.46
N GLU A 809 -0.64 -15.07 26.20
CA GLU A 809 -1.69 -16.01 25.74
C GLU A 809 -1.32 -17.46 26.10
N LEU A 810 -0.10 -17.90 25.81
CA LEU A 810 0.38 -19.24 26.16
C LEU A 810 0.36 -19.50 27.68
N LYS A 811 0.76 -18.52 28.49
CA LYS A 811 0.76 -18.66 29.97
C LYS A 811 -0.64 -18.75 30.55
N GLN A 812 -1.62 -18.07 29.95
CA GLN A 812 -2.98 -17.95 30.49
C GLN A 812 -3.95 -19.01 29.94
N GLY A 813 -3.66 -19.56 28.75
CA GLY A 813 -4.64 -20.26 27.93
C GLY A 813 -4.85 -21.76 28.19
N GLY A 814 -3.99 -22.39 28.98
CA GLY A 814 -4.08 -23.82 29.29
C GLY A 814 -4.02 -24.72 28.04
N GLU A 815 -4.59 -25.92 28.15
CA GLU A 815 -4.50 -26.97 27.12
C GLU A 815 -5.11 -26.56 25.77
N VAL A 816 -6.22 -25.82 25.77
CA VAL A 816 -6.90 -25.40 24.53
C VAL A 816 -6.01 -24.48 23.68
N VAL A 817 -5.37 -23.49 24.32
CA VAL A 817 -4.45 -22.57 23.64
C VAL A 817 -3.19 -23.30 23.22
N GLU A 818 -2.70 -24.24 24.02
CA GLU A 818 -1.54 -25.06 23.69
C GLU A 818 -1.79 -25.89 22.42
N SER A 819 -2.93 -26.59 22.33
CA SER A 819 -3.34 -27.32 21.12
C SER A 819 -3.56 -26.41 19.92
N ALA A 820 -4.12 -25.21 20.10
CA ALA A 820 -4.27 -24.21 19.04
C ALA A 820 -2.92 -23.65 18.54
N ASN A 821 -1.84 -23.82 19.32
CA ASN A 821 -0.47 -23.45 18.97
C ASN A 821 0.37 -24.66 18.53
N ALA A 822 -0.26 -25.72 18.02
CA ALA A 822 0.43 -26.85 17.41
C ALA A 822 1.48 -26.41 16.36
N LEU A 823 2.56 -27.18 16.26
CA LEU A 823 3.66 -26.96 15.32
C LEU A 823 3.18 -27.12 13.88
N LEU A 824 3.82 -26.39 12.96
CA LEU A 824 3.58 -26.59 11.54
C LEU A 824 4.17 -27.91 11.05
N PRO A 825 3.48 -28.63 10.15
CA PRO A 825 3.95 -29.92 9.65
C PRO A 825 5.14 -29.74 8.70
N GLY A 826 6.15 -30.59 8.83
CA GLY A 826 7.29 -30.64 7.91
C GLY A 826 8.31 -29.50 8.04
N LEU A 827 8.14 -28.63 9.04
CA LEU A 827 9.10 -27.58 9.39
C LEU A 827 9.83 -27.99 10.68
N GLY A 828 11.16 -28.14 10.61
CA GLY A 828 12.01 -28.47 11.76
C GLY A 828 12.32 -27.27 12.67
N TYR A 829 11.35 -26.37 12.87
CA TYR A 829 11.51 -25.11 13.61
C TYR A 829 10.55 -25.04 14.81
N THR A 830 11.01 -24.43 15.91
CA THR A 830 10.16 -24.18 17.09
C THR A 830 9.11 -23.10 16.82
N ARG A 831 8.13 -22.96 17.73
CA ARG A 831 7.11 -21.90 17.63
C ARG A 831 7.73 -20.50 17.69
N GLU A 832 8.73 -20.30 18.54
CA GLU A 832 9.49 -19.05 18.64
C GLU A 832 10.24 -18.74 17.35
N GLN A 833 10.89 -19.73 16.75
CA GLN A 833 11.57 -19.55 15.46
C GLN A 833 10.56 -19.21 14.35
N LEU A 834 9.42 -19.88 14.31
CA LEU A 834 8.36 -19.63 13.32
C LEU A 834 7.69 -18.26 13.50
N PHE A 835 7.60 -17.74 14.73
CA PHE A 835 7.18 -16.36 14.98
C PHE A 835 8.09 -15.36 14.26
N PHE A 836 9.41 -15.48 14.44
CA PHE A 836 10.36 -14.57 13.79
C PHE A 836 10.47 -14.79 12.29
N ILE A 837 10.34 -16.03 11.81
CA ILE A 837 10.30 -16.31 10.37
C ILE A 837 9.07 -15.67 9.73
N ALA A 838 7.88 -15.78 10.35
CA ALA A 838 6.67 -15.12 9.87
C ALA A 838 6.86 -13.59 9.81
N TYR A 839 7.47 -13.00 10.83
CA TYR A 839 7.87 -11.59 10.83
C TYR A 839 8.78 -11.26 9.63
N GLY A 840 9.88 -12.00 9.44
CA GLY A 840 10.82 -11.77 8.35
C GLY A 840 10.19 -11.87 6.95
N VAL A 841 9.37 -12.89 6.71
CA VAL A 841 8.65 -13.10 5.44
C VAL A 841 7.65 -11.98 5.16
N SER A 842 7.00 -11.42 6.19
CA SER A 842 6.06 -10.30 6.02
C SER A 842 6.71 -9.03 5.42
N TRP A 843 8.05 -8.91 5.54
CA TRP A 843 8.86 -7.80 5.01
C TRP A 843 9.64 -8.13 3.72
N ALA A 844 9.41 -9.29 3.10
CA ALA A 844 10.12 -9.66 1.88
C ALA A 844 9.81 -8.66 0.75
N ARG A 845 10.86 -8.05 0.15
CA ARG A 845 10.71 -7.10 -0.96
C ARG A 845 11.95 -7.05 -1.85
N ASN A 846 11.76 -7.24 -3.14
CA ASN A 846 12.72 -6.88 -4.18
C ASN A 846 12.50 -5.43 -4.58
N ILE A 847 13.57 -4.63 -4.61
CA ILE A 847 13.53 -3.20 -4.92
C ILE A 847 14.63 -2.90 -5.94
N ARG A 848 14.28 -2.23 -7.04
CA ARG A 848 15.26 -1.73 -8.01
C ARG A 848 16.07 -0.60 -7.38
N THR A 849 17.34 -0.46 -7.77
CA THR A 849 18.23 0.52 -7.14
C THR A 849 17.69 1.96 -7.20
N SER A 850 17.15 2.41 -8.33
CA SER A 850 16.55 3.75 -8.44
C SER A 850 15.36 3.94 -7.50
N GLU A 851 14.51 2.92 -7.35
CA GLU A 851 13.39 2.94 -6.39
C GLU A 851 13.90 2.96 -4.94
N GLN A 852 15.00 2.26 -4.65
CA GLN A 852 15.64 2.27 -3.32
C GLN A 852 16.23 3.65 -2.99
N VAL A 853 16.93 4.28 -3.94
CA VAL A 853 17.47 5.64 -3.79
C VAL A 853 16.35 6.65 -3.57
N LYS A 854 15.26 6.53 -4.33
CA LYS A 854 14.05 7.36 -4.14
C LYS A 854 13.52 7.22 -2.72
N ARG A 855 13.27 5.98 -2.27
CA ARG A 855 12.71 5.70 -0.93
C ARG A 855 13.62 6.20 0.19
N ILE A 856 14.93 6.09 0.10
CA ILE A 856 15.83 6.66 1.13
C ILE A 856 15.61 8.17 1.34
N ARG A 857 15.22 8.89 0.29
CA ARG A 857 15.03 10.34 0.34
C ARG A 857 13.61 10.72 0.74
N THR A 858 12.60 9.93 0.36
CA THR A 858 11.19 10.31 0.43
C THR A 858 10.34 9.46 1.38
N ASP A 859 10.82 8.30 1.78
CA ASP A 859 10.05 7.32 2.58
C ASP A 859 10.53 7.36 4.03
N PRO A 860 9.67 7.68 5.01
CA PRO A 860 10.06 7.65 6.43
C PRO A 860 10.36 6.21 6.90
N HIS A 861 10.04 5.19 6.11
CA HIS A 861 10.34 3.82 6.47
C HIS A 861 11.77 3.41 6.12
N SER A 862 12.44 2.77 7.07
CA SER A 862 13.71 2.08 6.82
C SER A 862 13.59 1.02 5.70
N PRO A 863 14.66 0.75 4.93
CA PRO A 863 14.69 -0.38 4.01
C PRO A 863 14.35 -1.69 4.70
N THR A 864 13.63 -2.59 4.03
CA THR A 864 13.02 -3.80 4.62
C THR A 864 14.00 -4.69 5.37
N LYS A 865 15.24 -4.82 4.88
CA LYS A 865 16.30 -5.55 5.57
C LYS A 865 16.58 -4.97 6.98
N TYR A 866 16.57 -3.66 7.13
CA TYR A 866 16.85 -2.98 8.39
C TYR A 866 15.61 -2.91 9.30
N ARG A 867 14.40 -2.91 8.74
CA ARG A 867 13.17 -3.13 9.51
C ARG A 867 13.19 -4.50 10.20
N VAL A 868 13.69 -5.53 9.52
CA VAL A 868 13.84 -6.87 10.12
C VAL A 868 15.07 -6.95 11.02
N ASN A 869 16.28 -6.83 10.45
CA ASN A 869 17.50 -7.12 11.19
C ASN A 869 17.80 -6.05 12.26
N GLY A 870 17.46 -4.79 12.01
CA GLY A 870 17.68 -3.69 12.95
C GLY A 870 16.81 -3.81 14.21
N VAL A 871 15.64 -4.42 14.10
CA VAL A 871 14.81 -4.75 15.26
C VAL A 871 15.37 -5.97 15.98
N LEU A 872 15.55 -7.09 15.26
CA LEU A 872 15.87 -8.38 15.86
C LEU A 872 17.21 -8.41 16.58
N VAL A 873 18.20 -7.62 16.14
CA VAL A 873 19.50 -7.52 16.81
C VAL A 873 19.41 -7.00 18.25
N ASN A 874 18.31 -6.30 18.58
CA ASN A 874 18.03 -5.78 19.92
C ASN A 874 17.18 -6.73 20.78
N MET A 875 16.63 -7.81 20.23
CA MET A 875 15.73 -8.73 20.93
C MET A 875 16.48 -9.97 21.48
N PRO A 876 16.66 -10.11 22.81
CA PRO A 876 17.23 -11.35 23.39
C PRO A 876 16.46 -12.60 22.97
N GLU A 877 15.14 -12.51 22.90
CA GLU A 877 14.25 -13.64 22.61
C GLU A 877 14.51 -14.22 21.21
N PHE A 878 14.89 -13.37 20.25
CA PHE A 878 15.34 -13.80 18.93
C PHE A 878 16.69 -14.54 19.03
N GLY A 879 17.65 -13.94 19.75
CA GLY A 879 18.96 -14.56 19.97
C GLY A 879 18.87 -15.92 20.64
N ASP A 880 17.97 -16.08 21.61
CA ASP A 880 17.72 -17.34 22.30
C ASP A 880 17.06 -18.38 21.36
N ALA A 881 16.05 -17.97 20.59
CA ALA A 881 15.33 -18.85 19.65
C ALA A 881 16.24 -19.44 18.55
N PHE A 882 17.24 -18.66 18.11
CA PHE A 882 18.21 -19.08 17.09
C PHE A 882 19.62 -19.31 17.68
N GLY A 883 19.77 -19.46 18.99
CA GLY A 883 21.04 -19.80 19.63
C GLY A 883 22.21 -18.82 19.40
N CYS A 884 21.94 -17.60 18.92
CA CYS A 884 22.94 -16.59 18.57
C CYS A 884 23.71 -16.11 19.82
N LYS A 885 25.02 -16.01 19.70
CA LYS A 885 25.93 -15.63 20.79
C LYS A 885 26.09 -14.12 20.85
N ALA A 886 25.51 -13.52 21.89
CA ALA A 886 25.56 -12.08 22.13
C ALA A 886 27.01 -11.52 22.12
N GLY A 887 27.23 -10.46 21.35
CA GLY A 887 28.54 -9.80 21.18
C GLY A 887 29.51 -10.52 20.25
N LYS A 888 29.17 -11.74 19.79
CA LYS A 888 29.97 -12.51 18.82
C LYS A 888 29.30 -12.55 17.45
N ASP A 889 28.01 -12.86 17.43
CA ASP A 889 27.23 -12.98 16.20
C ASP A 889 26.58 -11.63 15.84
N LYS A 890 26.50 -11.32 14.54
CA LYS A 890 26.04 -10.01 14.04
C LYS A 890 24.61 -9.68 14.45
N MET A 891 23.77 -10.71 14.57
CA MET A 891 22.37 -10.60 14.92
C MET A 891 22.08 -10.69 16.42
N ALA A 892 23.10 -10.61 17.29
CA ALA A 892 22.91 -10.61 18.74
C ALA A 892 23.84 -9.61 19.44
N LYS A 893 23.29 -8.47 19.88
CA LYS A 893 24.02 -7.49 20.69
C LYS A 893 24.19 -7.91 22.15
N ARG A 894 25.25 -7.42 22.81
CA ARG A 894 25.38 -7.50 24.27
C ARG A 894 24.31 -6.66 24.94
N LYS A 895 23.98 -6.97 26.20
CA LYS A 895 22.87 -6.33 26.94
C LYS A 895 23.01 -4.81 26.95
N GLU A 896 24.22 -4.31 27.14
CA GLU A 896 24.57 -2.89 27.20
C GLU A 896 24.55 -2.16 25.84
N GLU A 897 24.55 -2.89 24.72
CA GLU A 897 24.53 -2.33 23.35
C GLU A 897 23.12 -2.33 22.71
N ARG A 898 22.16 -3.02 23.36
CA ARG A 898 20.78 -3.13 22.88
C ARG A 898 20.04 -1.84 23.11
N CYS A 899 19.37 -1.37 22.06
CA CYS A 899 18.41 -0.29 22.20
C CYS A 899 17.07 -0.85 22.66
N SER A 900 16.50 -0.28 23.72
CA SER A 900 15.23 -0.70 24.30
C SER A 900 14.42 0.53 24.72
N MET A 901 13.16 0.56 24.29
CA MET A 901 12.20 1.64 24.54
C MET A 901 10.92 1.09 25.20
N TRP A 902 9.97 0.66 24.38
CA TRP A 902 8.63 0.22 24.78
C TRP A 902 8.55 -1.26 25.19
#